data_AF-A0A8S4S161-F1
#
_entry.id   AF-A0A8S4S161-F1
#
_cell.length_a   1.000
_cell.length_b   1.000
_cell.length_c   1.000
_cell.angle_alpha   90.00
_cell.angle_beta   90.00
_cell.angle_gamma   90.00
#
_symmetry.space_group_name_H-M   'P 1'
#
loop_
_entity.id
_entity.type
_entity.pdbx_description
1 polymer ?
#
loop_
_entity_poly.entity_id
_entity_poly.type
_entity_poly.pdbx_seq_one_letter_code
_entity_poly.pdbx_strand_id
1 'polypeptide(L)'
;MQPQANVAVPQSVTTQPQQIVGVTANAVILKMSEIQQLSTVGLLELAHREYQAGDYDSAELHCMQLWRQDGTNTGVLLLLSSIHFQCRRLDKSAHFSTLAIKQNPLLAEAYSNLGNVYKERGQLQEALENYRHAVRLKPDFIDGYINLAAALVAAGDMEQAVQAYVTALQYNPELYCVRSDLGNLLKALGRLDEAKVLTGKTVGVTGLLYLGLWLVLHSLCRCGDTVLSAAVAWSNLGCVFNAQSEIWLAIHHFEKAVALDPNFLDAYINLGNVLKEARIFDRAVAAYLRALNLSPNNAVVHGNLACVYYEQGLIDLAVDTYRRAIELQPNFPDAYCNLANALKEKGQVADAEECYNTALRLCPSHADSLNNLANIKREQGYIEEATRLYLKALEVFPEFAAAHSNLASVLQQQGKLNEALMHYKEAIRIQPTFADAYSNMGNTLKEMQDVAGALQCYTRAIQINPAFADAHSNLASIHKDSGNIPEAIQSYRTALKLKPDFPDAYCNLAHCLQIVCDWTDYEARMKKLVSIVAEQLEKNRLPSVHPHHSMLYPLTHDFRKAIAARHANLCLEKVQVLHKALYKFPRDLQGRLRVGYVSSDFGNHPTSHLMQSVPGLHDRTKVEIFCYALSPDDGTTFRSKIAREAEHFIDLSQVPCNGKAADKIHADGIQILVNMNGYTKGARNEIFALRPAPVQVMWLGYPGTSGASYMDYLVTDAVTSPVELASQYSEKLAYMPDTYFVGDHKQMFPHLQERLILSDKIKSHNSLGGLADNVAVINATDLSPLVENTDIKEIKEIVRAARPMEISLKVAELPTTTPIETMIASGQVQTSVNGVILQNGLATTQTNNKAATGEEVPQSIVITTRQQYGLPDDAVVYCNFNQLYKIDPLTLHMWVYILKHVPNSVLWLLRFPAVGEPNLQSTAQQLGLPPGRIIFSNVAAKEEHVRRGQLADVCLDTPLCNGHTTSMDILWTGTPVVTLPGETLASRVAASQLNTLGCPELIARTRQEYQDIAVRLGTDREYLRAIRAKVWTARSESPLFDCKAYATGLEMLYNKMWIRYARNERPDHIQAIDK
;
A
#
# COMPACT_ATOMS: atom_id res chain seq x y z
N MET A 1 34.63 -9.20 -56.25
CA MET A 1 35.91 -9.71 -55.72
C MET A 1 35.63 -11.05 -55.05
N GLN A 2 36.18 -12.12 -55.63
CA GLN A 2 36.39 -13.48 -55.07
C GLN A 2 37.47 -13.46 -53.97
N PRO A 3 37.73 -14.53 -53.16
CA PRO A 3 37.65 -16.01 -53.44
C PRO A 3 36.87 -16.86 -52.39
N GLN A 4 36.20 -17.99 -52.72
CA GLN A 4 36.64 -19.41 -52.89
C GLN A 4 37.44 -20.01 -51.70
N ALA A 5 37.28 -21.22 -51.15
CA ALA A 5 36.47 -22.45 -51.33
C ALA A 5 36.59 -23.25 -49.99
N ASN A 6 35.72 -24.18 -49.56
CA ASN A 6 35.66 -25.58 -49.99
C ASN A 6 34.53 -26.32 -49.23
N VAL A 7 33.87 -27.24 -49.93
CA VAL A 7 32.82 -28.16 -49.45
C VAL A 7 33.46 -29.53 -49.21
N ALA A 8 33.07 -30.23 -48.14
CA ALA A 8 33.30 -31.67 -47.99
C ALA A 8 32.15 -32.35 -47.24
N VAL A 9 31.57 -33.34 -47.92
CA VAL A 9 30.58 -34.33 -47.47
C VAL A 9 31.32 -35.47 -46.73
N PRO A 10 30.66 -36.21 -45.82
CA PRO A 10 31.05 -37.59 -45.59
C PRO A 10 29.92 -38.59 -45.87
N GLN A 11 30.37 -39.72 -46.40
CA GLN A 11 29.63 -40.83 -46.96
C GLN A 11 29.11 -41.80 -45.89
N SER A 12 28.02 -42.47 -46.23
CA SER A 12 27.64 -43.81 -45.75
C SER A 12 28.75 -44.84 -45.97
N VAL A 13 28.85 -45.87 -45.12
CA VAL A 13 29.14 -47.28 -45.51
C VAL A 13 29.16 -48.22 -44.29
N THR A 14 28.30 -49.25 -44.39
CA THR A 14 28.36 -50.66 -43.94
C THR A 14 28.81 -51.09 -42.54
N THR A 15 27.97 -51.99 -42.02
CA THR A 15 28.13 -52.93 -40.91
C THR A 15 28.97 -54.17 -41.26
N GLN A 16 29.40 -54.85 -40.19
CA GLN A 16 29.90 -56.25 -40.04
C GLN A 16 31.44 -56.51 -39.98
N PRO A 17 31.92 -57.57 -39.30
CA PRO A 17 32.23 -57.59 -37.85
C PRO A 17 33.63 -58.21 -37.53
N GLN A 18 33.87 -58.59 -36.25
CA GLN A 18 35.05 -59.26 -35.64
C GLN A 18 36.00 -58.26 -34.96
N GLN A 19 36.58 -58.48 -33.77
CA GLN A 19 36.92 -59.69 -33.00
C GLN A 19 37.25 -59.18 -31.57
N ILE A 20 36.81 -59.84 -30.50
CA ILE A 20 37.41 -59.64 -29.16
C ILE A 20 37.88 -60.99 -28.63
N VAL A 21 39.15 -60.95 -28.24
CA VAL A 21 40.04 -62.03 -27.83
C VAL A 21 39.62 -62.59 -26.47
N GLY A 22 39.66 -63.92 -26.37
CA GLY A 22 39.31 -64.67 -25.17
C GLY A 22 40.33 -64.52 -24.04
N VAL A 23 39.82 -64.53 -22.82
CA VAL A 23 40.60 -64.71 -21.59
C VAL A 23 40.27 -66.09 -21.02
N THR A 24 41.30 -66.90 -20.88
CA THR A 24 41.30 -68.30 -20.43
C THR A 24 41.05 -68.41 -18.92
N ALA A 25 40.05 -69.20 -18.53
CA ALA A 25 39.87 -69.68 -17.16
C ALA A 25 40.65 -70.98 -16.95
N ASN A 26 41.64 -70.96 -16.04
CA ASN A 26 42.34 -72.16 -15.59
C ASN A 26 41.45 -72.92 -14.58
N ALA A 27 40.78 -73.96 -15.06
CA ALA A 27 40.15 -74.97 -14.22
C ALA A 27 41.22 -75.99 -13.76
N VAL A 28 41.50 -76.04 -12.47
CA VAL A 28 42.19 -77.18 -11.86
C VAL A 28 41.14 -78.26 -11.62
N ILE A 29 41.09 -79.23 -12.53
CA ILE A 29 40.30 -80.45 -12.41
C ILE A 29 40.98 -81.34 -11.36
N LEU A 30 40.37 -81.47 -10.18
CA LEU A 30 40.64 -82.59 -9.29
C LEU A 30 39.84 -83.80 -9.79
N LYS A 31 40.53 -84.94 -9.98
CA LYS A 31 39.94 -86.20 -10.44
C LYS A 31 39.02 -86.80 -9.37
N MET A 32 37.85 -87.27 -9.79
CA MET A 32 36.81 -87.98 -9.00
C MET A 32 37.24 -89.35 -8.41
N SER A 33 38.53 -89.60 -8.18
CA SER A 33 39.03 -90.89 -7.67
C SER A 33 39.71 -90.83 -6.30
N GLU A 34 39.61 -89.70 -5.56
CA GLU A 34 40.16 -89.58 -4.19
C GLU A 34 39.10 -89.25 -3.11
N ILE A 35 37.80 -89.26 -3.43
CA ILE A 35 36.71 -88.95 -2.45
C ILE A 35 36.29 -90.18 -1.63
N GLN A 36 36.80 -91.39 -1.92
CA GLN A 36 36.31 -92.62 -1.29
C GLN A 36 36.93 -92.99 0.07
N GLN A 37 37.69 -92.10 0.72
CA GLN A 37 38.06 -92.23 2.15
C GLN A 37 38.13 -90.89 2.90
N LEU A 38 37.22 -89.95 2.61
CA LEU A 38 37.02 -88.81 3.51
C LEU A 38 36.24 -89.27 4.75
N SER A 39 36.77 -88.98 5.94
CA SER A 39 36.06 -89.18 7.20
C SER A 39 34.76 -88.35 7.21
N THR A 40 33.79 -88.73 8.04
CA THR A 40 32.51 -88.01 8.21
C THR A 40 32.69 -86.50 8.47
N VAL A 41 33.84 -86.11 9.05
CA VAL A 41 34.24 -84.72 9.30
C VAL A 41 34.67 -84.01 8.00
N GLY A 42 35.46 -84.68 7.14
CA GLY A 42 35.93 -84.11 5.88
C GLY A 42 34.83 -83.86 4.85
N LEU A 43 33.79 -84.72 4.83
CA LEU A 43 32.63 -84.51 3.94
C LEU A 43 31.76 -83.32 4.39
N LEU A 44 31.64 -83.07 5.70
CA LEU A 44 30.87 -81.95 6.25
C LEU A 44 31.55 -80.60 6.00
N GLU A 45 32.89 -80.55 6.12
CA GLU A 45 33.67 -79.35 5.77
C GLU A 45 33.60 -79.04 4.27
N LEU A 46 33.62 -80.08 3.43
CA LEU A 46 33.42 -79.92 1.99
C LEU A 46 32.04 -79.32 1.68
N ALA A 47 30.97 -79.87 2.27
CA ALA A 47 29.62 -79.36 2.07
C ALA A 47 29.44 -77.90 2.54
N HIS A 48 30.11 -77.49 3.64
CA HIS A 48 30.12 -76.09 4.06
C HIS A 48 30.86 -75.18 3.09
N ARG A 49 32.01 -75.62 2.55
CA ARG A 49 32.75 -74.86 1.54
C ARG A 49 31.96 -74.71 0.24
N GLU A 50 31.30 -75.77 -0.20
CA GLU A 50 30.43 -75.74 -1.39
C GLU A 50 29.23 -74.80 -1.19
N TYR A 51 28.58 -74.83 -0.01
CA TYR A 51 27.53 -73.88 0.33
C TYR A 51 28.03 -72.42 0.33
N GLN A 52 29.21 -72.16 0.89
CA GLN A 52 29.81 -70.83 0.88
C GLN A 52 30.23 -70.38 -0.52
N ALA A 53 30.61 -71.31 -1.39
CA ALA A 53 30.94 -71.06 -2.79
C ALA A 53 29.70 -70.90 -3.70
N GLY A 54 28.50 -71.14 -3.18
CA GLY A 54 27.23 -71.07 -3.92
C GLY A 54 26.91 -72.31 -4.76
N ASP A 55 27.68 -73.40 -4.62
CA ASP A 55 27.39 -74.70 -5.26
C ASP A 55 26.42 -75.52 -4.40
N TYR A 56 25.15 -75.10 -4.42
CA TYR A 56 24.10 -75.68 -3.59
C TYR A 56 23.74 -77.13 -3.96
N ASP A 57 23.95 -77.54 -5.21
CA ASP A 57 23.61 -78.89 -5.68
C ASP A 57 24.62 -79.92 -5.17
N SER A 58 25.93 -79.62 -5.24
CA SER A 58 26.99 -80.45 -4.66
C SER A 58 26.88 -80.49 -3.12
N ALA A 59 26.64 -79.33 -2.50
CA ALA A 59 26.45 -79.22 -1.05
C ALA A 59 25.22 -80.01 -0.56
N GLU A 60 24.10 -79.97 -1.29
CA GLU A 60 22.90 -80.78 -0.98
C GLU A 60 23.22 -82.27 -1.09
N LEU A 61 23.92 -82.69 -2.14
CA LEU A 61 24.25 -84.10 -2.36
C LEU A 61 25.12 -84.66 -1.22
N HIS A 62 26.16 -83.94 -0.83
CA HIS A 62 27.04 -84.33 0.29
C HIS A 62 26.31 -84.26 1.64
N CYS A 63 25.46 -83.24 1.88
CA CYS A 63 24.65 -83.18 3.10
C CYS A 63 23.62 -84.31 3.18
N MET A 64 22.96 -84.67 2.07
CA MET A 64 22.01 -85.77 2.02
C MET A 64 22.71 -87.12 2.22
N GLN A 65 23.96 -87.27 1.75
CA GLN A 65 24.77 -88.44 2.03
C GLN A 65 25.12 -88.56 3.53
N LEU A 66 25.51 -87.44 4.16
CA LEU A 66 25.77 -87.40 5.61
C LEU A 66 24.51 -87.66 6.44
N TRP A 67 23.37 -87.10 6.03
CA TRP A 67 22.09 -87.29 6.73
C TRP A 67 21.58 -88.74 6.62
N ARG A 68 21.84 -89.44 5.50
CA ARG A 68 21.54 -90.88 5.37
C ARG A 68 22.40 -91.75 6.27
N GLN A 69 23.60 -91.31 6.61
CA GLN A 69 24.51 -92.02 7.52
C GLN A 69 24.17 -91.74 9.00
N ASP A 70 23.81 -90.50 9.32
CA ASP A 70 23.33 -90.09 10.64
C ASP A 70 22.14 -89.13 10.50
N GLY A 71 20.94 -89.68 10.63
CA GLY A 71 19.68 -88.94 10.54
C GLY A 71 19.45 -87.92 11.65
N THR A 72 20.28 -87.95 12.70
CA THR A 72 20.15 -87.12 13.91
C THR A 72 21.15 -85.97 13.98
N ASN A 73 22.01 -85.81 12.98
CA ASN A 73 23.00 -84.74 12.97
C ASN A 73 22.36 -83.36 12.71
N THR A 74 22.22 -82.58 13.77
CA THR A 74 21.57 -81.25 13.71
C THR A 74 22.35 -80.24 12.85
N GLY A 75 23.68 -80.36 12.76
CA GLY A 75 24.49 -79.48 11.90
C GLY A 75 24.22 -79.69 10.42
N VAL A 76 24.06 -80.96 10.00
CA VAL A 76 23.68 -81.31 8.63
C VAL A 76 22.24 -80.86 8.33
N LEU A 77 21.31 -81.03 9.28
CA LEU A 77 19.92 -80.57 9.12
C LEU A 77 19.81 -79.04 9.00
N LEU A 78 20.59 -78.28 9.76
CA LEU A 78 20.67 -76.82 9.63
C LEU A 78 21.21 -76.41 8.26
N LEU A 79 22.27 -77.06 7.79
CA LEU A 79 22.87 -76.76 6.49
C LEU A 79 21.93 -77.12 5.34
N LEU A 80 21.23 -78.26 5.40
CA LEU A 80 20.17 -78.63 4.44
C LEU A 80 19.04 -77.61 4.42
N SER A 81 18.61 -77.15 5.60
CA SER A 81 17.60 -76.09 5.71
C SER A 81 18.05 -74.80 5.01
N SER A 82 19.29 -74.35 5.26
CA SER A 82 19.87 -73.16 4.62
C SER A 82 20.06 -73.32 3.11
N ILE A 83 20.55 -74.47 2.64
CA ILE A 83 20.70 -74.79 1.20
C ILE A 83 19.33 -74.69 0.50
N HIS A 84 18.31 -75.34 1.06
CA HIS A 84 16.97 -75.30 0.48
C HIS A 84 16.32 -73.92 0.53
N PHE A 85 16.62 -73.12 1.56
CA PHE A 85 16.20 -71.72 1.63
C PHE A 85 16.81 -70.91 0.47
N GLN A 86 18.13 -71.00 0.26
CA GLN A 86 18.82 -70.30 -0.83
C GLN A 86 18.31 -70.72 -2.22
N CYS A 87 17.95 -72.00 -2.39
CA CYS A 87 17.35 -72.52 -3.62
C CYS A 87 15.84 -72.19 -3.78
N ARG A 88 15.26 -71.35 -2.92
CA ARG A 88 13.80 -71.03 -2.87
C ARG A 88 12.87 -72.26 -2.72
N ARG A 89 13.39 -73.37 -2.19
CA ARG A 89 12.63 -74.61 -1.90
C ARG A 89 12.11 -74.57 -0.46
N LEU A 90 11.20 -73.62 -0.19
CA LEU A 90 10.77 -73.25 1.17
C LEU A 90 10.15 -74.40 1.97
N ASP A 91 9.38 -75.30 1.35
CA ASP A 91 8.79 -76.46 2.03
C ASP A 91 9.84 -77.44 2.56
N LYS A 92 10.88 -77.70 1.76
CA LYS A 92 12.00 -78.55 2.18
C LYS A 92 12.81 -77.85 3.26
N SER A 93 13.05 -76.55 3.13
CA SER A 93 13.76 -75.77 4.15
C SER A 93 13.04 -75.83 5.51
N ALA A 94 11.73 -75.59 5.55
CA ALA A 94 10.91 -75.70 6.77
C ALA A 94 10.90 -77.13 7.33
N HIS A 95 10.83 -78.14 6.46
CA HIS A 95 10.88 -79.54 6.87
C HIS A 95 12.18 -79.87 7.62
N PHE A 96 13.34 -79.48 7.07
CA PHE A 96 14.63 -79.72 7.70
C PHE A 96 14.86 -78.88 8.96
N SER A 97 14.37 -77.63 9.01
CA SER A 97 14.37 -76.84 10.27
C SER A 97 13.53 -77.51 11.35
N THR A 98 12.35 -78.04 11.00
CA THR A 98 11.46 -78.72 11.95
C THR A 98 12.06 -80.02 12.45
N LEU A 99 12.75 -80.78 11.58
CA LEU A 99 13.51 -81.96 11.98
C LEU A 99 14.67 -81.60 12.91
N ALA A 100 15.40 -80.51 12.63
CA ALA A 100 16.47 -80.02 13.49
C ALA A 100 15.94 -79.63 14.89
N ILE A 101 14.79 -78.95 14.95
CA ILE A 101 14.11 -78.58 16.21
C ILE A 101 13.63 -79.83 16.97
N LYS A 102 13.05 -80.81 16.26
CA LYS A 102 12.58 -82.05 16.89
C LYS A 102 13.73 -82.84 17.51
N GLN A 103 14.90 -82.80 16.88
CA GLN A 103 16.10 -83.49 17.36
C GLN A 103 16.80 -82.73 18.49
N ASN A 104 16.83 -81.40 18.41
CA ASN A 104 17.34 -80.54 19.48
C ASN A 104 16.46 -79.29 19.64
N PRO A 105 15.51 -79.28 20.60
CA PRO A 105 14.62 -78.16 20.83
C PRO A 105 15.30 -76.87 21.32
N LEU A 106 16.58 -76.92 21.73
CA LEU A 106 17.35 -75.77 22.22
C LEU A 106 18.20 -75.10 21.10
N LEU A 107 18.06 -75.55 19.86
CA LEU A 107 18.87 -75.08 18.73
C LEU A 107 18.32 -73.78 18.12
N ALA A 108 18.86 -72.63 18.56
CA ALA A 108 18.40 -71.30 18.14
C ALA A 108 18.46 -71.08 16.62
N GLU A 109 19.50 -71.57 15.96
CA GLU A 109 19.71 -71.43 14.51
C GLU A 109 18.59 -72.10 13.71
N ALA A 110 17.98 -73.19 14.22
CA ALA A 110 16.89 -73.88 13.54
C ALA A 110 15.59 -73.07 13.56
N TYR A 111 15.30 -72.41 14.69
CA TYR A 111 14.18 -71.47 14.79
C TYR A 111 14.41 -70.22 13.94
N SER A 112 15.65 -69.72 13.85
CA SER A 112 15.98 -68.59 12.95
C SER A 112 15.75 -68.92 11.48
N ASN A 113 16.23 -70.08 11.03
CA ASN A 113 16.00 -70.55 9.66
C ASN A 113 14.51 -70.77 9.36
N LEU A 114 13.76 -71.32 10.32
CA LEU A 114 12.32 -71.47 10.19
C LEU A 114 11.59 -70.11 10.16
N GLY A 115 12.04 -69.14 10.95
CA GLY A 115 11.58 -67.76 10.91
C GLY A 115 11.82 -67.10 9.55
N ASN A 116 12.98 -67.32 8.93
CA ASN A 116 13.27 -66.84 7.56
C ASN A 116 12.28 -67.40 6.54
N VAL A 117 11.93 -68.69 6.64
CA VAL A 117 10.93 -69.31 5.75
C VAL A 117 9.56 -68.67 5.94
N TYR A 118 9.11 -68.44 7.16
CA TYR A 118 7.82 -67.79 7.42
C TYR A 118 7.79 -66.33 6.95
N LYS A 119 8.89 -65.59 7.13
CA LYS A 119 9.03 -64.21 6.65
C LYS A 119 8.90 -64.14 5.12
N GLU A 120 9.59 -65.01 4.38
CA GLU A 120 9.49 -65.08 2.90
C GLU A 120 8.09 -65.50 2.41
N ARG A 121 7.31 -66.21 3.23
CA ARG A 121 5.90 -66.54 2.95
C ARG A 121 4.91 -65.41 3.27
N GLY A 122 5.38 -64.29 3.83
CA GLY A 122 4.52 -63.21 4.33
C GLY A 122 3.82 -63.52 5.66
N GLN A 123 4.18 -64.63 6.33
CA GLN A 123 3.64 -65.05 7.62
C GLN A 123 4.42 -64.38 8.75
N LEU A 124 4.22 -63.07 8.91
CA LEU A 124 5.03 -62.22 9.78
C LEU A 124 4.90 -62.57 11.28
N GLN A 125 3.73 -63.00 11.75
CA GLN A 125 3.54 -63.35 13.16
C GLN A 125 4.33 -64.60 13.54
N GLU A 126 4.23 -65.65 12.72
CA GLU A 126 4.95 -66.90 12.90
C GLU A 126 6.47 -66.67 12.77
N ALA A 127 6.91 -65.78 11.87
CA ALA A 127 8.31 -65.39 11.76
C ALA A 127 8.81 -64.71 13.06
N LEU A 128 8.06 -63.73 13.59
CA LEU A 128 8.40 -63.02 14.82
C LEU A 128 8.45 -63.95 16.03
N GLU A 129 7.52 -64.89 16.15
CA GLU A 129 7.52 -65.90 17.22
C GLU A 129 8.78 -66.78 17.18
N ASN A 130 9.16 -67.25 15.99
CA ASN A 130 10.34 -68.07 15.77
C ASN A 130 11.64 -67.29 16.06
N TYR A 131 11.77 -66.04 15.59
CA TYR A 131 12.94 -65.21 15.90
C TYR A 131 13.03 -64.86 17.39
N ARG A 132 11.91 -64.52 18.05
CA ARG A 132 11.87 -64.28 19.50
C ARG A 132 12.22 -65.54 20.29
N HIS A 133 11.85 -66.72 19.80
CA HIS A 133 12.25 -67.97 20.42
C HIS A 133 13.75 -68.24 20.23
N ALA A 134 14.30 -68.00 19.03
CA ALA A 134 15.72 -68.14 18.74
C ALA A 134 16.60 -67.27 19.65
N VAL A 135 16.29 -65.97 19.78
CA VAL A 135 17.07 -65.06 20.64
C VAL A 135 16.86 -65.31 22.14
N ARG A 136 15.75 -65.96 22.55
CA ARG A 136 15.56 -66.42 23.95
C ARG A 136 16.42 -67.63 24.28
N LEU A 137 16.56 -68.56 23.34
CA LEU A 137 17.41 -69.74 23.49
C LEU A 137 18.90 -69.37 23.45
N LYS A 138 19.26 -68.39 22.61
CA LYS A 138 20.64 -67.90 22.46
C LYS A 138 20.68 -66.36 22.47
N PRO A 139 20.81 -65.74 23.66
CA PRO A 139 20.77 -64.28 23.81
C PRO A 139 21.87 -63.50 23.09
N ASP A 140 22.99 -64.13 22.73
CA ASP A 140 24.11 -63.55 21.96
C ASP A 140 24.00 -63.80 20.44
N PHE A 141 22.85 -64.28 19.96
CA PHE A 141 22.64 -64.60 18.55
C PHE A 141 22.34 -63.35 17.70
N ILE A 142 23.41 -62.68 17.25
CA ILE A 142 23.39 -61.45 16.47
C ILE A 142 22.48 -61.54 15.23
N ASP A 143 22.65 -62.57 14.40
CA ASP A 143 21.83 -62.75 13.18
C ASP A 143 20.33 -62.89 13.49
N GLY A 144 20.00 -63.46 14.66
CA GLY A 144 18.63 -63.55 15.16
C GLY A 144 18.01 -62.19 15.45
N TYR A 145 18.77 -61.26 16.07
CA TYR A 145 18.30 -59.91 16.32
C TYR A 145 18.18 -59.08 15.04
N ILE A 146 19.10 -59.25 14.08
CA ILE A 146 19.01 -58.57 12.77
C ILE A 146 17.75 -59.02 12.03
N ASN A 147 17.50 -60.33 11.97
CA ASN A 147 16.31 -60.88 11.33
C ASN A 147 15.02 -60.49 12.05
N LEU A 148 15.03 -60.46 13.39
CA LEU A 148 13.93 -59.98 14.22
C LEU A 148 13.62 -58.50 13.96
N ALA A 149 14.64 -57.64 13.94
CA ALA A 149 14.48 -56.21 13.67
C ALA A 149 13.88 -55.96 12.29
N ALA A 150 14.38 -56.64 11.26
CA ALA A 150 13.85 -56.53 9.91
C ALA A 150 12.38 -57.01 9.81
N ALA A 151 12.01 -58.07 10.54
CA ALA A 151 10.64 -58.55 10.60
C ALA A 151 9.71 -57.59 11.37
N LEU A 152 10.19 -56.94 12.44
CA LEU A 152 9.45 -55.95 13.21
C LEU A 152 9.19 -54.66 12.41
N VAL A 153 10.17 -54.20 11.62
CA VAL A 153 9.97 -53.10 10.67
C VAL A 153 8.88 -53.45 9.65
N ALA A 154 8.92 -54.66 9.08
CA ALA A 154 7.90 -55.12 8.13
C ALA A 154 6.50 -55.26 8.77
N ALA A 155 6.43 -55.53 10.08
CA ALA A 155 5.19 -55.61 10.85
C ALA A 155 4.70 -54.24 11.40
N GLY A 156 5.47 -53.17 11.22
CA GLY A 156 5.14 -51.81 11.68
C GLY A 156 5.47 -51.49 13.14
N ASP A 157 6.14 -52.39 13.87
CA ASP A 157 6.55 -52.19 15.26
C ASP A 157 7.96 -51.59 15.34
N MET A 158 8.04 -50.29 15.07
CA MET A 158 9.31 -49.57 14.90
C MET A 158 10.13 -49.45 16.20
N GLU A 159 9.50 -49.37 17.38
CA GLU A 159 10.22 -49.24 18.66
C GLU A 159 10.90 -50.55 19.08
N GLN A 160 10.22 -51.70 18.91
CA GLN A 160 10.89 -52.98 19.16
C GLN A 160 11.98 -53.26 18.11
N ALA A 161 11.81 -52.79 16.87
CA ALA A 161 12.85 -52.89 15.85
C ALA A 161 14.11 -52.08 16.23
N VAL A 162 13.95 -50.87 16.75
CA VAL A 162 15.05 -50.06 17.31
C VAL A 162 15.77 -50.85 18.41
N GLN A 163 15.02 -51.42 19.37
CA GLN A 163 15.61 -52.19 20.46
C GLN A 163 16.39 -53.41 19.96
N ALA A 164 15.85 -54.15 18.98
CA ALA A 164 16.51 -55.32 18.41
C ALA A 164 17.82 -54.96 17.68
N TYR A 165 17.84 -53.87 16.88
CA TYR A 165 19.07 -53.38 16.26
C TYR A 165 20.09 -52.86 17.28
N VAL A 166 19.64 -52.16 18.33
CA VAL A 166 20.52 -51.71 19.42
C VAL A 166 21.16 -52.91 20.13
N THR A 167 20.38 -53.95 20.43
CA THR A 167 20.89 -55.17 21.05
C THR A 167 21.87 -55.90 20.13
N ALA A 168 21.63 -55.98 18.82
CA ALA A 168 22.61 -56.53 17.87
C ALA A 168 23.95 -55.77 17.90
N LEU A 169 23.90 -54.43 17.98
CA LEU A 169 25.08 -53.56 18.07
C LEU A 169 25.79 -53.60 19.44
N GLN A 170 25.10 -54.01 20.52
CA GLN A 170 25.73 -54.26 21.82
C GLN A 170 26.66 -55.48 21.77
N TYR A 171 26.26 -56.54 21.05
CA TYR A 171 27.06 -57.75 20.89
C TYR A 171 28.17 -57.60 19.84
N ASN A 172 27.89 -56.92 18.72
CA ASN A 172 28.93 -56.56 17.75
C ASN A 172 28.77 -55.10 17.30
N PRO A 173 29.56 -54.19 17.89
CA PRO A 173 29.54 -52.79 17.51
C PRO A 173 29.88 -52.58 16.03
N GLU A 174 30.74 -53.39 15.40
CA GLU A 174 31.30 -53.14 14.07
C GLU A 174 30.35 -53.44 12.88
N LEU A 175 29.06 -53.64 13.12
CA LEU A 175 28.06 -53.89 12.07
C LEU A 175 27.55 -52.59 11.44
N TYR A 176 28.28 -52.11 10.43
CA TYR A 176 28.00 -50.84 9.73
C TYR A 176 26.62 -50.81 9.03
N CYS A 177 26.18 -51.92 8.44
CA CYS A 177 24.85 -52.03 7.82
C CYS A 177 23.72 -51.85 8.85
N VAL A 178 23.85 -52.49 10.02
CA VAL A 178 22.88 -52.38 11.12
C VAL A 178 22.82 -50.96 11.69
N ARG A 179 23.96 -50.27 11.81
CA ARG A 179 23.99 -48.85 12.21
C ARG A 179 23.27 -47.95 11.20
N SER A 180 23.44 -48.21 9.90
CA SER A 180 22.76 -47.48 8.83
C SER A 180 21.24 -47.68 8.89
N ASP A 181 20.79 -48.93 9.00
CA ASP A 181 19.37 -49.27 9.07
C ASP A 181 18.69 -48.69 10.32
N LEU A 182 19.38 -48.74 11.47
CA LEU A 182 18.91 -48.11 12.70
C LEU A 182 18.87 -46.58 12.60
N GLY A 183 19.85 -45.96 11.93
CA GLY A 183 19.86 -44.51 11.71
C GLY A 183 18.70 -44.04 10.84
N ASN A 184 18.38 -44.78 9.78
CA ASN A 184 17.21 -44.52 8.93
C ASN A 184 15.90 -44.68 9.70
N LEU A 185 15.79 -45.70 10.55
CA LEU A 185 14.63 -45.96 11.40
C LEU A 185 14.42 -44.84 12.44
N LEU A 186 15.49 -44.39 13.13
CA LEU A 186 15.43 -43.30 14.10
C LEU A 186 15.04 -41.96 13.45
N LYS A 187 15.47 -41.71 12.20
CA LYS A 187 15.03 -40.56 11.40
C LYS A 187 13.54 -40.62 11.10
N ALA A 188 13.03 -41.78 10.68
CA ALA A 188 11.60 -41.97 10.43
C ALA A 188 10.73 -41.74 11.69
N LEU A 189 11.30 -41.98 12.88
CA LEU A 189 10.67 -41.74 14.18
C LEU A 189 10.87 -40.31 14.73
N GLY A 190 11.59 -39.43 14.04
CA GLY A 190 11.87 -38.06 14.51
C GLY A 190 12.89 -37.95 15.65
N ARG A 191 13.60 -39.03 16.00
CA ARG A 191 14.61 -39.09 17.08
C ARG A 191 15.99 -38.64 16.58
N LEU A 192 16.07 -37.37 16.15
CA LEU A 192 17.20 -36.82 15.39
C LEU A 192 18.53 -36.80 16.16
N ASP A 193 18.51 -36.57 17.48
CA ASP A 193 19.73 -36.54 18.30
C ASP A 193 20.38 -37.92 18.45
N GLU A 194 19.56 -38.98 18.56
CA GLU A 194 20.04 -40.35 18.62
C GLU A 194 20.59 -40.83 17.27
N ALA A 195 19.90 -40.46 16.17
CA ALA A 195 20.39 -40.70 14.82
C ALA A 195 21.76 -40.05 14.60
N LYS A 196 21.96 -38.81 15.08
CA LYS A 196 23.23 -38.06 14.98
C LYS A 196 24.38 -38.74 15.73
N VAL A 197 24.15 -39.24 16.94
CA VAL A 197 25.18 -39.96 17.72
C VAL A 197 25.57 -41.26 17.04
N LEU A 198 24.60 -41.96 16.46
CA LEU A 198 24.82 -43.21 15.73
C LEU A 198 25.61 -43.00 14.43
N THR A 199 25.21 -42.02 13.60
CA THR A 199 25.93 -41.67 12.37
C THR A 199 27.29 -41.04 12.65
N GLY A 200 27.41 -40.23 13.71
CA GLY A 200 28.68 -39.60 14.14
C GLY A 200 29.74 -40.60 14.62
N LYS A 201 29.32 -41.71 15.25
CA LYS A 201 30.22 -42.83 15.60
C LYS A 201 30.65 -43.65 14.38
N THR A 202 29.86 -43.65 13.31
CA THR A 202 30.15 -44.37 12.06
C THR A 202 31.18 -43.62 11.19
N VAL A 203 31.22 -42.29 11.31
CA VAL A 203 32.10 -41.39 10.55
C VAL A 203 33.34 -40.94 11.34
N GLY A 204 33.41 -41.24 12.65
CA GLY A 204 34.56 -40.92 13.49
C GLY A 204 34.81 -39.42 13.61
N VAL A 205 34.06 -38.73 14.47
CA VAL A 205 34.34 -37.32 14.79
C VAL A 205 34.71 -37.16 16.26
N THR A 206 36.02 -37.12 16.52
CA THR A 206 36.60 -36.18 17.48
C THR A 206 37.77 -35.47 16.81
N GLY A 207 37.71 -34.14 16.77
CA GLY A 207 38.71 -33.30 16.11
C GLY A 207 40.08 -33.41 16.80
N LEU A 208 41.09 -33.84 16.04
CA LEU A 208 42.51 -33.41 16.08
C LEU A 208 43.47 -34.28 15.24
N LEU A 209 42.99 -35.17 14.37
CA LEU A 209 43.86 -36.06 13.57
C LEU A 209 43.55 -36.03 12.06
N TYR A 210 43.42 -34.82 11.50
CA TYR A 210 42.94 -34.60 10.12
C TYR A 210 43.97 -34.87 8.99
N LEU A 211 45.17 -35.37 9.27
CA LEU A 211 46.17 -35.67 8.21
C LEU A 211 46.66 -37.12 8.20
N GLY A 212 46.71 -37.79 9.35
CA GLY A 212 47.28 -39.15 9.47
C GLY A 212 46.33 -40.26 9.05
N LEU A 213 45.03 -40.14 9.37
CA LEU A 213 44.05 -41.19 9.10
C LEU A 213 43.55 -41.17 7.64
N TRP A 214 43.57 -40.01 6.98
CA TRP A 214 43.21 -39.90 5.56
C TRP A 214 44.19 -40.68 4.67
N LEU A 215 45.49 -40.65 4.96
CA LEU A 215 46.51 -41.44 4.24
C LEU A 215 46.36 -42.96 4.49
N VAL A 216 45.94 -43.35 5.69
CA VAL A 216 45.73 -44.77 6.04
C VAL A 216 44.43 -45.30 5.44
N LEU A 217 43.34 -44.53 5.45
CA LEU A 217 42.07 -44.89 4.80
C LEU A 217 42.18 -44.87 3.27
N HIS A 218 42.97 -43.99 2.67
CA HIS A 218 43.24 -44.00 1.23
C HIS A 218 43.99 -45.28 0.78
N SER A 219 44.79 -45.87 1.67
CA SER A 219 45.45 -47.17 1.40
C SER A 219 44.57 -48.40 1.63
N LEU A 220 43.51 -48.31 2.44
CA LEU A 220 42.60 -49.42 2.77
C LEU A 220 41.28 -49.40 1.97
N CYS A 221 40.89 -48.26 1.37
CA CYS A 221 39.69 -48.12 0.55
C CYS A 221 39.87 -48.66 -0.89
N ARG A 222 40.27 -49.93 -1.02
CA ARG A 222 40.10 -50.70 -2.27
C ARG A 222 38.93 -51.68 -2.22
N CYS A 223 38.14 -51.68 -1.15
CA CYS A 223 36.87 -52.40 -1.06
C CYS A 223 35.72 -51.43 -1.35
N GLY A 224 34.93 -51.69 -2.40
CA GLY A 224 33.87 -50.78 -2.86
C GLY A 224 32.74 -50.54 -1.84
N ASP A 225 32.50 -51.47 -0.93
CA ASP A 225 31.34 -51.44 -0.02
C ASP A 225 31.48 -50.45 1.16
N THR A 226 32.69 -50.15 1.61
CA THR A 226 32.93 -49.22 2.73
C THR A 226 32.90 -47.75 2.33
N VAL A 227 33.23 -47.43 1.06
CA VAL A 227 33.18 -46.06 0.53
C VAL A 227 31.73 -45.63 0.27
N LEU A 228 30.91 -46.53 -0.29
CA LEU A 228 29.50 -46.27 -0.58
C LEU A 228 28.67 -46.04 0.70
N SER A 229 28.91 -46.85 1.74
CA SER A 229 28.25 -46.70 3.05
C SER A 229 28.63 -45.40 3.78
N ALA A 230 29.86 -44.91 3.62
CA ALA A 230 30.30 -43.62 4.16
C ALA A 230 29.63 -42.42 3.46
N ALA A 231 29.46 -42.46 2.13
CA ALA A 231 28.80 -41.40 1.38
C ALA A 231 27.31 -41.25 1.79
N VAL A 232 26.60 -42.37 1.98
CA VAL A 232 25.22 -42.39 2.46
C VAL A 232 25.09 -41.77 3.87
N ALA A 233 26.02 -42.08 4.78
CA ALA A 233 26.03 -41.52 6.13
C ALA A 233 26.19 -39.98 6.12
N TRP A 234 27.06 -39.44 5.27
CA TRP A 234 27.23 -37.99 5.11
C TRP A 234 26.00 -37.32 4.49
N SER A 235 25.35 -37.94 3.50
CA SER A 235 24.10 -37.43 2.92
C SER A 235 22.97 -37.39 3.96
N ASN A 236 22.83 -38.45 4.75
CA ASN A 236 21.85 -38.51 5.84
C ASN A 236 22.11 -37.43 6.91
N LEU A 237 23.37 -37.17 7.25
CA LEU A 237 23.75 -36.09 8.16
C LEU A 237 23.40 -34.71 7.56
N GLY A 238 23.63 -34.52 6.26
CA GLY A 238 23.20 -33.33 5.53
C GLY A 238 21.69 -33.10 5.62
N CYS A 239 20.87 -34.15 5.46
CA CYS A 239 19.41 -34.05 5.64
C CYS A 239 19.02 -33.66 7.07
N VAL A 240 19.71 -34.18 8.09
CA VAL A 240 19.43 -33.85 9.51
C VAL A 240 19.70 -32.38 9.78
N PHE A 241 20.85 -31.85 9.33
CA PHE A 241 21.17 -30.44 9.50
C PHE A 241 20.24 -29.54 8.68
N ASN A 242 19.79 -29.99 7.50
CA ASN A 242 18.81 -29.25 6.72
C ASN A 242 17.47 -29.12 7.47
N ALA A 243 16.99 -30.21 8.08
CA ALA A 243 15.77 -30.20 8.88
C ALA A 243 15.87 -29.30 10.12
N GLN A 244 17.08 -29.05 10.63
CA GLN A 244 17.35 -28.12 11.73
C GLN A 244 17.56 -26.67 11.27
N SER A 245 17.40 -26.36 9.98
CA SER A 245 17.70 -25.06 9.38
C SER A 245 19.18 -24.62 9.47
N GLU A 246 20.09 -25.57 9.69
CA GLU A 246 21.55 -25.36 9.71
C GLU A 246 22.12 -25.49 8.29
N ILE A 247 21.72 -24.56 7.41
CA ILE A 247 21.92 -24.60 5.95
C ILE A 247 23.41 -24.80 5.57
N TRP A 248 24.33 -24.11 6.24
CA TRP A 248 25.76 -24.20 5.93
C TRP A 248 26.38 -25.56 6.27
N LEU A 249 25.93 -26.17 7.38
CA LEU A 249 26.35 -27.52 7.75
C LEU A 249 25.75 -28.55 6.80
N ALA A 250 24.48 -28.38 6.41
CA ALA A 250 23.83 -29.23 5.43
C ALA A 250 24.60 -29.24 4.09
N ILE A 251 24.95 -28.07 3.56
CA ILE A 251 25.77 -27.94 2.34
C ILE A 251 27.10 -28.69 2.51
N HIS A 252 27.83 -28.44 3.60
CA HIS A 252 29.12 -29.08 3.85
C HIS A 252 29.03 -30.61 3.80
N HIS A 253 28.02 -31.18 4.44
CA HIS A 253 27.85 -32.64 4.51
C HIS A 253 27.39 -33.25 3.18
N PHE A 254 26.53 -32.57 2.42
CA PHE A 254 26.19 -33.00 1.06
C PHE A 254 27.40 -32.92 0.12
N GLU A 255 28.25 -31.89 0.24
CA GLU A 255 29.50 -31.78 -0.54
C GLU A 255 30.47 -32.92 -0.22
N LYS A 256 30.57 -33.32 1.05
CA LYS A 256 31.35 -34.49 1.45
C LYS A 256 30.78 -35.79 0.88
N ALA A 257 29.46 -35.94 0.86
CA ALA A 257 28.80 -37.11 0.28
C ALA A 257 29.14 -37.26 -1.22
N VAL A 258 29.00 -36.19 -2.01
CA VAL A 258 29.29 -36.23 -3.46
C VAL A 258 30.79 -36.30 -3.79
N ALA A 259 31.66 -35.88 -2.87
CA ALA A 259 33.11 -36.03 -3.02
C ALA A 259 33.56 -37.48 -2.79
N LEU A 260 32.87 -38.23 -1.92
CA LEU A 260 33.14 -39.64 -1.64
C LEU A 260 32.52 -40.56 -2.68
N ASP A 261 31.33 -40.23 -3.17
CA ASP A 261 30.68 -40.90 -4.29
C ASP A 261 30.20 -39.90 -5.36
N PRO A 262 31.00 -39.69 -6.43
CA PRO A 262 30.66 -38.80 -7.53
C PRO A 262 29.46 -39.23 -8.40
N ASN A 263 28.90 -40.42 -8.15
CA ASN A 263 27.72 -40.95 -8.83
C ASN A 263 26.47 -40.95 -7.92
N PHE A 264 26.57 -40.37 -6.71
CA PHE A 264 25.46 -40.35 -5.76
C PHE A 264 24.38 -39.33 -6.15
N LEU A 265 23.41 -39.78 -6.94
CA LEU A 265 22.33 -38.94 -7.49
C LEU A 265 21.58 -38.15 -6.40
N ASP A 266 21.10 -38.82 -5.35
CA ASP A 266 20.29 -38.19 -4.31
C ASP A 266 21.04 -37.10 -3.54
N ALA A 267 22.35 -37.29 -3.33
CA ALA A 267 23.19 -36.28 -2.69
C ALA A 267 23.32 -35.02 -3.56
N TYR A 268 23.43 -35.15 -4.88
CA TYR A 268 23.43 -33.99 -5.79
C TYR A 268 22.07 -33.26 -5.84
N ILE A 269 20.95 -34.00 -5.82
CA ILE A 269 19.61 -33.41 -5.79
C ILE A 269 19.42 -32.62 -4.49
N ASN A 270 19.75 -33.23 -3.34
CA ASN A 270 19.63 -32.58 -2.05
C ASN A 270 20.59 -31.41 -1.89
N LEU A 271 21.83 -31.53 -2.39
CA LEU A 271 22.78 -30.42 -2.44
C LEU A 271 22.21 -29.24 -3.26
N GLY A 272 21.64 -29.52 -4.44
CA GLY A 272 20.99 -28.51 -5.27
C GLY A 272 19.81 -27.83 -4.57
N ASN A 273 18.99 -28.59 -3.84
CA ASN A 273 17.85 -28.05 -3.09
C ASN A 273 18.30 -27.08 -1.99
N VAL A 274 19.27 -27.48 -1.17
CA VAL A 274 19.79 -26.63 -0.08
C VAL A 274 20.54 -25.41 -0.63
N LEU A 275 21.29 -25.55 -1.72
CA LEU A 275 21.96 -24.43 -2.38
C LEU A 275 20.95 -23.42 -2.97
N LYS A 276 19.82 -23.90 -3.50
CA LYS A 276 18.70 -23.05 -3.94
C LYS A 276 18.12 -22.27 -2.75
N GLU A 277 17.81 -22.94 -1.65
CA GLU A 277 17.30 -22.29 -0.42
C GLU A 277 18.28 -21.24 0.13
N ALA A 278 19.59 -21.50 0.04
CA ALA A 278 20.65 -20.57 0.40
C ALA A 278 20.86 -19.43 -0.62
N ARG A 279 20.12 -19.41 -1.73
CA ARG A 279 20.26 -18.48 -2.87
C ARG A 279 21.65 -18.48 -3.53
N ILE A 280 22.34 -19.62 -3.51
CA ILE A 280 23.64 -19.82 -4.16
C ILE A 280 23.39 -20.48 -5.52
N PHE A 281 22.75 -19.73 -6.42
CA PHE A 281 22.15 -20.28 -7.64
C PHE A 281 23.15 -20.95 -8.58
N ASP A 282 24.33 -20.37 -8.78
CA ASP A 282 25.34 -20.94 -9.71
C ASP A 282 25.76 -22.36 -9.29
N ARG A 283 25.93 -22.58 -7.98
CA ARG A 283 26.26 -23.90 -7.44
C ARG A 283 25.06 -24.84 -7.43
N ALA A 284 23.85 -24.33 -7.20
CA ALA A 284 22.63 -25.11 -7.30
C ALA A 284 22.43 -25.66 -8.73
N VAL A 285 22.61 -24.81 -9.75
CA VAL A 285 22.56 -25.21 -11.16
C VAL A 285 23.61 -26.27 -11.46
N ALA A 286 24.86 -26.09 -11.00
CA ALA A 286 25.91 -27.08 -11.20
C ALA A 286 25.56 -28.45 -10.58
N ALA A 287 24.98 -28.46 -9.36
CA ALA A 287 24.54 -29.68 -8.70
C ALA A 287 23.39 -30.37 -9.45
N TYR A 288 22.38 -29.62 -9.91
CA TYR A 288 21.27 -30.19 -10.68
C TYR A 288 21.70 -30.68 -12.06
N LEU A 289 22.56 -29.94 -12.78
CA LEU A 289 23.11 -30.40 -14.06
C LEU A 289 23.95 -31.67 -13.88
N ARG A 290 24.68 -31.80 -12.76
CA ARG A 290 25.38 -33.04 -12.44
C ARG A 290 24.41 -34.19 -12.14
N ALA A 291 23.33 -33.94 -11.41
CA ALA A 291 22.26 -34.92 -11.22
C ALA A 291 21.60 -35.34 -12.55
N LEU A 292 21.36 -34.40 -13.47
CA LEU A 292 20.82 -34.69 -14.81
C LEU A 292 21.81 -35.43 -15.71
N ASN A 293 23.13 -35.25 -15.55
CA ASN A 293 24.11 -36.07 -16.25
C ASN A 293 24.06 -37.54 -15.79
N LEU A 294 23.75 -37.78 -14.52
CA LEU A 294 23.59 -39.13 -13.95
C LEU A 294 22.21 -39.74 -14.30
N SER A 295 21.16 -38.93 -14.31
CA SER A 295 19.78 -39.33 -14.65
C SER A 295 19.09 -38.27 -15.52
N PRO A 296 19.26 -38.34 -16.87
CA PRO A 296 18.77 -37.31 -17.79
C PRO A 296 17.25 -37.16 -17.84
N ASN A 297 16.52 -38.22 -17.48
CA ASN A 297 15.06 -38.31 -17.55
C ASN A 297 14.37 -38.03 -16.20
N ASN A 298 15.07 -37.44 -15.24
CA ASN A 298 14.49 -37.13 -13.93
C ASN A 298 13.67 -35.82 -13.97
N ALA A 299 12.34 -35.94 -14.08
CA ALA A 299 11.42 -34.81 -14.17
C ALA A 299 11.50 -33.86 -12.96
N VAL A 300 11.70 -34.37 -11.75
CA VAL A 300 11.79 -33.57 -10.53
C VAL A 300 13.02 -32.67 -10.56
N VAL A 301 14.14 -33.17 -11.06
CA VAL A 301 15.39 -32.38 -11.18
C VAL A 301 15.26 -31.30 -12.24
N HIS A 302 14.62 -31.60 -13.39
CA HIS A 302 14.28 -30.57 -14.38
C HIS A 302 13.37 -29.50 -13.77
N GLY A 303 12.34 -29.88 -13.02
CA GLY A 303 11.44 -28.94 -12.33
C GLY A 303 12.17 -28.04 -11.33
N ASN A 304 13.04 -28.62 -10.49
CA ASN A 304 13.81 -27.86 -9.50
C ASN A 304 14.86 -26.94 -10.14
N LEU A 305 15.50 -27.38 -11.23
CA LEU A 305 16.42 -26.55 -12.01
C LEU A 305 15.68 -25.37 -12.67
N ALA A 306 14.49 -25.62 -13.22
CA ALA A 306 13.64 -24.58 -13.78
C ALA A 306 13.25 -23.52 -12.74
N CYS A 307 13.00 -23.91 -11.48
CA CYS A 307 12.78 -22.95 -10.39
C CYS A 307 14.00 -22.05 -10.15
N VAL A 308 15.23 -22.59 -10.23
CA VAL A 308 16.44 -21.77 -10.10
C VAL A 308 16.57 -20.79 -11.26
N TYR A 309 16.31 -21.22 -12.49
CA TYR A 309 16.32 -20.32 -13.65
C TYR A 309 15.26 -19.22 -13.53
N TYR A 310 14.07 -19.56 -13.03
CA TYR A 310 13.01 -18.59 -12.74
C TYR A 310 13.48 -17.55 -11.72
N GLU A 311 14.05 -17.98 -10.58
CA GLU A 311 14.56 -17.07 -9.53
C GLU A 311 15.75 -16.21 -9.99
N GLN A 312 16.53 -16.67 -10.97
CA GLN A 312 17.59 -15.88 -11.63
C GLN A 312 17.06 -14.89 -12.69
N GLY A 313 15.76 -14.92 -13.00
CA GLY A 313 15.14 -14.10 -14.04
C GLY A 313 15.36 -14.61 -15.48
N LEU A 314 15.86 -15.85 -15.63
CA LEU A 314 16.06 -16.51 -16.93
C LEU A 314 14.76 -17.20 -17.37
N ILE A 315 13.72 -16.40 -17.60
CA ILE A 315 12.33 -16.88 -17.77
C ILE A 315 12.17 -17.84 -18.94
N ASP A 316 12.80 -17.56 -20.10
CA ASP A 316 12.71 -18.45 -21.28
C ASP A 316 13.28 -19.84 -20.98
N LEU A 317 14.44 -19.88 -20.32
CA LEU A 317 15.09 -21.14 -19.95
C LEU A 317 14.29 -21.91 -18.89
N ALA A 318 13.67 -21.20 -17.95
CA ALA A 318 12.76 -21.79 -16.98
C ALA A 318 11.55 -22.44 -17.67
N VAL A 319 10.88 -21.73 -18.60
CA VAL A 319 9.73 -22.25 -19.36
C VAL A 319 10.10 -23.52 -20.12
N ASP A 320 11.22 -23.52 -20.85
CA ASP A 320 11.65 -24.69 -21.63
C ASP A 320 11.99 -25.88 -20.72
N THR A 321 12.63 -25.62 -19.58
CA THR A 321 13.00 -26.66 -18.62
C THR A 321 11.77 -27.22 -17.88
N TYR A 322 10.77 -26.40 -17.54
CA TYR A 322 9.50 -26.87 -17.00
C TYR A 322 8.72 -27.72 -18.01
N ARG A 323 8.67 -27.31 -19.28
CA ARG A 323 8.07 -28.13 -20.35
C ARG A 323 8.75 -29.49 -20.44
N ARG A 324 10.08 -29.53 -20.34
CA ARG A 324 10.83 -30.80 -20.32
C ARG A 324 10.46 -31.67 -19.11
N ALA A 325 10.29 -31.09 -17.93
CA ALA A 325 9.83 -31.82 -16.75
C ALA A 325 8.43 -32.43 -16.97
N ILE A 326 7.51 -31.68 -17.59
CA ILE A 326 6.14 -32.12 -17.90
C ILE A 326 6.12 -33.20 -19.01
N GLU A 327 6.96 -33.08 -20.03
CA GLU A 327 7.11 -34.11 -21.07
C GLU A 327 7.54 -35.46 -20.46
N LEU A 328 8.46 -35.42 -19.50
CA LEU A 328 8.95 -36.61 -18.80
C LEU A 328 7.93 -37.16 -17.80
N GLN A 329 7.17 -36.28 -17.14
CA GLN A 329 6.12 -36.65 -16.18
C GLN A 329 4.85 -35.79 -16.37
N PRO A 330 3.87 -36.26 -17.17
CA PRO A 330 2.65 -35.51 -17.45
C PRO A 330 1.71 -35.31 -16.24
N ASN A 331 1.83 -36.14 -15.19
CA ASN A 331 1.06 -36.01 -13.95
C ASN A 331 1.89 -35.29 -12.88
N PHE A 332 2.31 -34.04 -13.14
CA PHE A 332 3.14 -33.25 -12.23
C PHE A 332 2.52 -31.85 -11.97
N PRO A 333 1.55 -31.74 -11.04
CA PRO A 333 0.81 -30.49 -10.80
C PRO A 333 1.71 -29.29 -10.46
N ASP A 334 2.75 -29.47 -9.64
CA ASP A 334 3.68 -28.40 -9.27
C ASP A 334 4.41 -27.83 -10.49
N ALA A 335 4.81 -28.69 -11.44
CA ALA A 335 5.48 -28.25 -12.67
C ALA A 335 4.55 -27.42 -13.56
N TYR A 336 3.27 -27.80 -13.68
CA TYR A 336 2.27 -26.97 -14.38
C TYR A 336 2.03 -25.63 -13.67
N CYS A 337 1.94 -25.63 -12.34
CA CYS A 337 1.76 -24.41 -11.56
C CYS A 337 2.95 -23.45 -11.71
N ASN A 338 4.18 -23.98 -11.65
CA ASN A 338 5.39 -23.17 -11.79
C ASN A 338 5.63 -22.74 -13.24
N LEU A 339 5.30 -23.57 -14.23
CA LEU A 339 5.26 -23.16 -15.64
C LEU A 339 4.27 -22.02 -15.85
N ALA A 340 3.08 -22.10 -15.26
CA ALA A 340 2.10 -21.03 -15.34
C ALA A 340 2.61 -19.71 -14.75
N ASN A 341 3.32 -19.74 -13.61
CA ASN A 341 3.97 -18.56 -13.04
C ASN A 341 4.96 -17.94 -14.04
N ALA A 342 5.82 -18.75 -14.67
CA ALA A 342 6.79 -18.30 -15.66
C ALA A 342 6.13 -17.73 -16.94
N LEU A 343 5.06 -18.38 -17.43
CA LEU A 343 4.29 -17.90 -18.58
C LEU A 343 3.58 -16.57 -18.26
N LYS A 344 3.06 -16.41 -17.05
CA LYS A 344 2.47 -15.16 -16.58
C LYS A 344 3.49 -14.03 -16.59
N GLU A 345 4.69 -14.24 -16.05
CA GLU A 345 5.76 -13.23 -16.08
C GLU A 345 6.18 -12.85 -17.51
N LYS A 346 6.15 -13.81 -18.43
CA LYS A 346 6.37 -13.58 -19.87
C LYS A 346 5.22 -12.83 -20.57
N GLY A 347 4.09 -12.63 -19.90
CA GLY A 347 2.89 -11.99 -20.43
C GLY A 347 1.94 -12.93 -21.20
N GLN A 348 2.21 -14.24 -21.21
CA GLN A 348 1.36 -15.26 -21.84
C GLN A 348 0.27 -15.73 -20.88
N VAL A 349 -0.65 -14.83 -20.54
CA VAL A 349 -1.66 -15.03 -19.49
C VAL A 349 -2.63 -16.17 -19.82
N ALA A 350 -3.04 -16.33 -21.08
CA ALA A 350 -3.96 -17.40 -21.50
C ALA A 350 -3.34 -18.79 -21.31
N ASP A 351 -2.08 -18.96 -21.71
CA ASP A 351 -1.33 -20.21 -21.56
C ASP A 351 -1.08 -20.53 -20.07
N ALA A 352 -0.82 -19.50 -19.26
CA ALA A 352 -0.69 -19.64 -17.81
C ALA A 352 -2.00 -20.13 -17.17
N GLU A 353 -3.13 -19.55 -17.58
CA GLU A 353 -4.46 -19.97 -17.11
C GLU A 353 -4.76 -21.44 -17.46
N GLU A 354 -4.44 -21.87 -18.68
CA GLU A 354 -4.60 -23.27 -19.08
C GLU A 354 -3.70 -24.21 -18.25
N CYS A 355 -2.47 -23.79 -17.95
CA CYS A 355 -1.55 -24.55 -17.10
C CYS A 355 -2.08 -24.69 -15.66
N TYR A 356 -2.59 -23.62 -15.04
CA TYR A 356 -3.22 -23.72 -13.71
C TYR A 356 -4.46 -24.62 -13.74
N ASN A 357 -5.31 -24.49 -14.76
CA ASN A 357 -6.47 -25.36 -14.92
C ASN A 357 -6.06 -26.83 -15.09
N THR A 358 -4.96 -27.10 -15.79
CA THR A 358 -4.40 -28.45 -15.92
C THR A 358 -3.88 -28.97 -14.59
N ALA A 359 -3.13 -28.17 -13.84
CA ALA A 359 -2.70 -28.52 -12.48
C ALA A 359 -3.89 -28.87 -11.57
N LEU A 360 -4.99 -28.10 -11.65
CA LEU A 360 -6.21 -28.33 -10.88
C LEU A 360 -7.05 -29.51 -11.37
N ARG A 361 -6.98 -29.88 -12.66
CA ARG A 361 -7.56 -31.14 -13.16
C ARG A 361 -6.82 -32.36 -12.60
N LEU A 362 -5.49 -32.27 -12.51
CA LEU A 362 -4.65 -33.33 -11.96
C LEU A 362 -4.77 -33.42 -10.42
N CYS A 363 -4.83 -32.27 -9.74
CA CYS A 363 -4.96 -32.16 -8.30
C CYS A 363 -5.92 -31.02 -7.91
N PRO A 364 -7.23 -31.31 -7.71
CA PRO A 364 -8.23 -30.29 -7.37
C PRO A 364 -7.99 -29.56 -6.04
N SER A 365 -7.14 -30.13 -5.17
CA SER A 365 -6.71 -29.60 -3.89
C SER A 365 -5.32 -28.94 -3.94
N HIS A 366 -4.88 -28.49 -5.11
CA HIS A 366 -3.59 -27.80 -5.23
C HIS A 366 -3.76 -26.30 -4.88
N ALA A 367 -3.47 -25.94 -3.63
CA ALA A 367 -3.75 -24.61 -3.06
C ALA A 367 -3.04 -23.47 -3.82
N ASP A 368 -1.78 -23.64 -4.20
CA ASP A 368 -1.02 -22.63 -4.95
C ASP A 368 -1.64 -22.33 -6.31
N SER A 369 -2.09 -23.35 -7.05
CA SER A 369 -2.79 -23.13 -8.33
C SER A 369 -4.15 -22.46 -8.14
N LEU A 370 -4.89 -22.77 -7.06
CA LEU A 370 -6.15 -22.06 -6.76
C LEU A 370 -5.89 -20.57 -6.48
N ASN A 371 -4.91 -20.24 -5.63
CA ASN A 371 -4.55 -18.86 -5.31
C ASN A 371 -4.01 -18.09 -6.52
N ASN A 372 -3.15 -18.71 -7.33
CA ASN A 372 -2.55 -18.04 -8.49
C ASN A 372 -3.54 -17.87 -9.65
N LEU A 373 -4.43 -18.85 -9.86
CA LEU A 373 -5.55 -18.69 -10.78
C LEU A 373 -6.51 -17.58 -10.31
N ALA A 374 -6.78 -17.49 -9.01
CA ALA A 374 -7.57 -16.40 -8.44
C ALA A 374 -6.92 -15.03 -8.70
N ASN A 375 -5.59 -14.91 -8.59
CA ASN A 375 -4.86 -13.69 -8.94
C ASN A 375 -5.07 -13.29 -10.41
N ILE A 376 -5.02 -14.25 -11.35
CA ILE A 376 -5.31 -14.00 -12.77
C ILE A 376 -6.76 -13.55 -12.96
N LYS A 377 -7.73 -14.24 -12.35
CA LYS A 377 -9.15 -13.87 -12.44
C LYS A 377 -9.42 -12.47 -11.89
N ARG A 378 -8.76 -12.10 -10.80
CA ARG A 378 -8.79 -10.76 -10.23
C ARG A 378 -8.23 -9.72 -11.22
N GLU A 379 -7.07 -9.98 -11.81
CA GLU A 379 -6.44 -9.09 -12.81
C GLU A 379 -7.29 -8.95 -14.09
N GLN A 380 -8.03 -9.98 -14.47
CA GLN A 380 -9.00 -9.97 -15.57
C GLN A 380 -10.33 -9.27 -15.22
N GLY A 381 -10.56 -8.91 -13.94
CA GLY A 381 -11.80 -8.28 -13.47
C GLY A 381 -12.92 -9.24 -13.08
N TYR A 382 -12.69 -10.56 -13.14
CA TYR A 382 -13.66 -11.58 -12.69
C TYR A 382 -13.60 -11.76 -11.17
N ILE A 383 -14.03 -10.72 -10.45
CA ILE A 383 -13.85 -10.60 -9.00
C ILE A 383 -14.54 -11.73 -8.22
N GLU A 384 -15.78 -12.09 -8.57
CA GLU A 384 -16.54 -13.13 -7.87
C GLU A 384 -15.88 -14.52 -8.01
N GLU A 385 -15.38 -14.82 -9.21
CA GLU A 385 -14.66 -16.06 -9.47
C GLU A 385 -13.35 -16.10 -8.70
N ALA A 386 -12.61 -14.98 -8.65
CA ALA A 386 -11.40 -14.85 -7.85
C ALA A 386 -11.68 -15.09 -6.36
N THR A 387 -12.72 -14.46 -5.79
CA THR A 387 -13.13 -14.68 -4.38
C THR A 387 -13.41 -16.16 -4.12
N ARG A 388 -14.18 -16.83 -4.99
CA ARG A 388 -14.49 -18.26 -4.85
C ARG A 388 -13.22 -19.13 -4.86
N LEU A 389 -12.27 -18.82 -5.74
CA LEU A 389 -11.00 -19.56 -5.83
C LEU A 389 -10.10 -19.33 -4.61
N TYR A 390 -10.01 -18.10 -4.07
CA TYR A 390 -9.29 -17.85 -2.82
C TYR A 390 -9.92 -18.58 -1.63
N LEU A 391 -11.26 -18.56 -1.51
CA LEU A 391 -11.96 -19.29 -0.46
C LEU A 391 -11.69 -20.79 -0.57
N LYS A 392 -11.74 -21.36 -1.78
CA LYS A 392 -11.40 -22.77 -2.00
C LYS A 392 -9.93 -23.07 -1.66
N ALA A 393 -9.00 -22.16 -1.95
CA ALA A 393 -7.60 -22.32 -1.53
C ALA A 393 -7.46 -22.39 -0.01
N LEU A 394 -8.22 -21.56 0.72
CA LEU A 394 -8.25 -21.52 2.19
C LEU A 394 -9.03 -22.69 2.81
N GLU A 395 -10.02 -23.27 2.12
CA GLU A 395 -10.67 -24.52 2.54
C GLU A 395 -9.69 -25.70 2.51
N VAL A 396 -8.83 -25.73 1.49
CA VAL A 396 -7.81 -26.77 1.32
C VAL A 396 -6.63 -26.56 2.26
N PHE A 397 -6.15 -25.32 2.36
CA PHE A 397 -5.02 -24.95 3.22
C PHE A 397 -5.34 -23.67 4.01
N PRO A 398 -5.90 -23.82 5.24
CA PRO A 398 -6.29 -22.68 6.07
C PRO A 398 -5.13 -21.78 6.49
N GLU A 399 -3.91 -22.32 6.62
CA GLU A 399 -2.73 -21.55 7.02
C GLU A 399 -2.00 -20.90 5.82
N PHE A 400 -2.75 -20.55 4.75
CA PHE A 400 -2.18 -19.90 3.57
C PHE A 400 -2.19 -18.37 3.69
N ALA A 401 -1.13 -17.80 4.28
CA ALA A 401 -1.02 -16.36 4.50
C ALA A 401 -1.23 -15.51 3.23
N ALA A 402 -0.66 -15.93 2.09
CA ALA A 402 -0.80 -15.20 0.83
C ALA A 402 -2.25 -15.19 0.31
N ALA A 403 -2.98 -16.31 0.42
CA ALA A 403 -4.39 -16.38 0.03
C ALA A 403 -5.27 -15.50 0.92
N HIS A 404 -5.01 -15.47 2.24
CA HIS A 404 -5.68 -14.53 3.14
C HIS A 404 -5.42 -13.07 2.77
N SER A 405 -4.17 -12.68 2.51
CA SER A 405 -3.81 -11.31 2.10
C SER A 405 -4.44 -10.92 0.76
N ASN A 406 -4.43 -11.82 -0.22
CA ASN A 406 -5.04 -11.58 -1.54
C ASN A 406 -6.56 -11.48 -1.48
N LEU A 407 -7.22 -12.35 -0.69
CA LEU A 407 -8.66 -12.28 -0.45
C LEU A 407 -9.03 -10.97 0.26
N ALA A 408 -8.25 -10.57 1.27
CA ALA A 408 -8.44 -9.30 1.96
C ALA A 408 -8.37 -8.10 1.01
N SER A 409 -7.42 -8.10 0.07
CA SER A 409 -7.32 -7.06 -0.95
C SER A 409 -8.56 -6.99 -1.85
N VAL A 410 -9.12 -8.13 -2.24
CA VAL A 410 -10.38 -8.19 -3.01
C VAL A 410 -11.56 -7.69 -2.18
N LEU A 411 -11.66 -8.09 -0.91
CA LEU A 411 -12.72 -7.63 -0.01
C LEU A 411 -12.64 -6.12 0.25
N GLN A 412 -11.43 -5.56 0.35
CA GLN A 412 -11.19 -4.13 0.43
C GLN A 412 -11.73 -3.42 -0.83
N GLN A 413 -11.42 -3.94 -2.03
CA GLN A 413 -11.97 -3.39 -3.28
C GLN A 413 -13.51 -3.45 -3.35
N GLN A 414 -14.13 -4.46 -2.74
CA GLN A 414 -15.58 -4.58 -2.60
C GLN A 414 -16.17 -3.65 -1.52
N GLY A 415 -15.34 -2.92 -0.78
CA GLY A 415 -15.77 -2.06 0.33
C GLY A 415 -16.08 -2.81 1.63
N LYS A 416 -15.78 -4.11 1.72
CA LYS A 416 -15.96 -4.94 2.92
C LYS A 416 -14.76 -4.83 3.85
N LEU A 417 -14.50 -3.61 4.32
CA LEU A 417 -13.26 -3.25 5.04
C LEU A 417 -13.04 -4.08 6.32
N ASN A 418 -14.11 -4.39 7.07
CA ASN A 418 -14.02 -5.21 8.28
C ASN A 418 -13.60 -6.66 7.98
N GLU A 419 -14.17 -7.28 6.95
CA GLU A 419 -13.81 -8.64 6.53
C GLU A 419 -12.37 -8.67 6.00
N ALA A 420 -11.96 -7.66 5.23
CA ALA A 420 -10.59 -7.50 4.78
C ALA A 420 -9.61 -7.43 5.97
N LEU A 421 -9.92 -6.63 6.99
CA LEU A 421 -9.09 -6.50 8.19
C LEU A 421 -8.94 -7.84 8.94
N MET A 422 -10.00 -8.65 9.01
CA MET A 422 -9.93 -9.98 9.63
C MET A 422 -8.95 -10.89 8.89
N HIS A 423 -9.01 -10.92 7.55
CA HIS A 423 -8.11 -11.75 6.76
C HIS A 423 -6.66 -11.25 6.75
N TYR A 424 -6.42 -9.93 6.77
CA TYR A 424 -5.06 -9.41 6.95
C TYR A 424 -4.47 -9.79 8.32
N LYS A 425 -5.28 -9.72 9.39
CA LYS A 425 -4.86 -10.17 10.73
C LYS A 425 -4.50 -11.65 10.74
N GLU A 426 -5.26 -12.47 10.03
CA GLU A 426 -4.98 -13.91 9.93
C GLU A 426 -3.70 -14.19 9.13
N ALA A 427 -3.50 -13.50 8.00
CA ALA A 427 -2.24 -13.57 7.24
C ALA A 427 -1.02 -13.20 8.10
N ILE A 428 -1.14 -12.16 8.94
CA ILE A 428 -0.09 -11.72 9.85
C ILE A 428 0.09 -12.70 11.02
N ARG A 429 -0.98 -13.31 11.53
CA ARG A 429 -0.91 -14.35 12.58
C ARG A 429 -0.10 -15.55 12.10
N ILE A 430 -0.36 -15.98 10.86
CA ILE A 430 0.32 -17.11 10.21
C ILE A 430 1.78 -16.73 9.90
N GLN A 431 2.00 -15.55 9.30
CA GLN A 431 3.31 -15.07 8.91
C GLN A 431 3.59 -13.66 9.46
N PRO A 432 4.15 -13.54 10.67
CA PRO A 432 4.43 -12.24 11.32
C PRO A 432 5.48 -11.38 10.60
N THR A 433 6.19 -11.92 9.62
CA THR A 433 7.18 -11.24 8.78
C THR A 433 6.64 -10.87 7.39
N PHE A 434 5.32 -10.93 7.18
CA PHE A 434 4.71 -10.62 5.89
C PHE A 434 4.50 -9.10 5.70
N ALA A 435 5.53 -8.40 5.22
CA ALA A 435 5.54 -6.95 5.08
C ALA A 435 4.38 -6.38 4.23
N ASP A 436 4.05 -7.03 3.10
CA ASP A 436 2.94 -6.63 2.23
C ASP A 436 1.58 -6.66 2.94
N ALA A 437 1.33 -7.68 3.77
CA ALA A 437 0.09 -7.79 4.54
C ALA A 437 -0.05 -6.63 5.54
N TYR A 438 1.04 -6.23 6.22
CA TYR A 438 1.04 -5.03 7.06
C TYR A 438 0.76 -3.76 6.24
N SER A 439 1.43 -3.57 5.10
CA SER A 439 1.21 -2.38 4.26
C SER A 439 -0.24 -2.29 3.75
N ASN A 440 -0.79 -3.40 3.26
CA ASN A 440 -2.16 -3.45 2.75
C ASN A 440 -3.22 -3.31 3.86
N MET A 441 -2.95 -3.88 5.05
CA MET A 441 -3.77 -3.63 6.24
C MET A 441 -3.75 -2.15 6.63
N GLY A 442 -2.58 -1.49 6.55
CA GLY A 442 -2.44 -0.06 6.78
C GLY A 442 -3.28 0.78 5.82
N ASN A 443 -3.33 0.41 4.53
CA ASN A 443 -4.20 1.07 3.55
C ASN A 443 -5.69 0.93 3.92
N THR A 444 -6.09 -0.27 4.35
CA THR A 444 -7.48 -0.54 4.78
C THR A 444 -7.84 0.28 6.01
N LEU A 445 -6.96 0.34 7.01
CA LEU A 445 -7.16 1.16 8.21
C LEU A 445 -7.21 2.66 7.88
N LYS A 446 -6.39 3.12 6.94
CA LYS A 446 -6.44 4.51 6.44
C LYS A 446 -7.81 4.83 5.81
N GLU A 447 -8.36 3.92 5.00
CA GLU A 447 -9.71 4.07 4.42
C GLU A 447 -10.80 4.09 5.50
N MET A 448 -10.63 3.32 6.58
CA MET A 448 -11.49 3.34 7.77
C MET A 448 -11.27 4.57 8.68
N GLN A 449 -10.36 5.48 8.32
CA GLN A 449 -9.95 6.64 9.11
C GLN A 449 -9.23 6.31 10.43
N ASP A 450 -8.77 5.06 10.63
CA ASP A 450 -7.88 4.69 11.72
C ASP A 450 -6.42 4.99 11.36
N VAL A 451 -6.06 6.27 11.48
CA VAL A 451 -4.73 6.79 11.16
C VAL A 451 -3.65 6.21 12.07
N ALA A 452 -3.96 6.00 13.35
CA ALA A 452 -3.00 5.46 14.32
C ALA A 452 -2.66 4.00 14.01
N GLY A 453 -3.66 3.18 13.73
CA GLY A 453 -3.47 1.80 13.29
C GLY A 453 -2.70 1.71 11.98
N ALA A 454 -3.03 2.56 11.00
CA ALA A 454 -2.33 2.60 9.73
C ALA A 454 -0.83 2.96 9.87
N LEU A 455 -0.49 3.96 10.71
CA LEU A 455 0.89 4.35 11.00
C LEU A 455 1.71 3.18 11.58
N GLN A 456 1.13 2.45 12.55
CA GLN A 456 1.77 1.29 13.15
C GLN A 456 2.03 0.20 12.12
N CYS A 457 1.06 -0.05 11.23
CA CYS A 457 1.19 -1.04 10.17
C CYS A 457 2.31 -0.71 9.18
N TYR A 458 2.36 0.52 8.66
CA TYR A 458 3.44 0.92 7.74
C TYR A 458 4.81 0.91 8.41
N THR A 459 4.89 1.37 9.66
CA THR A 459 6.14 1.32 10.44
C THR A 459 6.62 -0.12 10.60
N ARG A 460 5.70 -1.05 10.90
CA ARG A 460 6.03 -2.47 11.03
C ARG A 460 6.47 -3.08 9.70
N ALA A 461 5.79 -2.75 8.60
CA ALA A 461 6.19 -3.18 7.25
C ALA A 461 7.62 -2.72 6.91
N ILE A 462 8.00 -1.49 7.26
CA ILE A 462 9.36 -0.94 7.06
C ILE A 462 10.38 -1.59 8.00
N GLN A 463 10.02 -1.93 9.25
CA GLN A 463 10.91 -2.66 10.16
C GLN A 463 11.24 -4.05 9.64
N ILE A 464 10.25 -4.73 9.04
CA ILE A 464 10.42 -6.06 8.45
C ILE A 464 11.22 -5.97 7.14
N ASN A 465 10.86 -5.03 6.27
CA ASN A 465 11.54 -4.78 5.00
C ASN A 465 11.89 -3.29 4.84
N PRO A 466 13.10 -2.87 5.24
CA PRO A 466 13.54 -1.47 5.12
C PRO A 466 13.57 -0.93 3.69
N ALA A 467 13.69 -1.81 2.69
CA ALA A 467 13.73 -1.46 1.27
C ALA A 467 12.34 -1.37 0.62
N PHE A 468 11.25 -1.43 1.40
CA PHE A 468 9.88 -1.41 0.88
C PHE A 468 9.41 0.00 0.49
N ALA A 469 9.68 0.40 -0.75
CA ALA A 469 9.38 1.75 -1.25
C ALA A 469 7.89 2.16 -1.10
N ASP A 470 6.95 1.26 -1.38
CA ASP A 470 5.50 1.55 -1.27
C ASP A 470 5.09 1.82 0.19
N ALA A 471 5.63 1.09 1.17
CA ALA A 471 5.37 1.35 2.59
C ALA A 471 5.91 2.72 3.04
N HIS A 472 7.09 3.13 2.56
CA HIS A 472 7.62 4.49 2.80
C HIS A 472 6.72 5.56 2.17
N SER A 473 6.21 5.35 0.95
CA SER A 473 5.29 6.25 0.27
C SER A 473 3.94 6.38 1.00
N ASN A 474 3.40 5.25 1.49
CA ASN A 474 2.15 5.24 2.24
C ASN A 474 2.29 5.92 3.60
N LEU A 475 3.41 5.68 4.32
CA LEU A 475 3.75 6.38 5.54
C LEU A 475 3.88 7.90 5.31
N ALA A 476 4.56 8.29 4.23
CA ALA A 476 4.69 9.68 3.83
C ALA A 476 3.32 10.34 3.58
N SER A 477 2.39 9.62 2.95
CA SER A 477 1.03 10.13 2.74
C SER A 477 0.30 10.39 4.05
N ILE A 478 0.45 9.52 5.07
CA ILE A 478 -0.17 9.75 6.38
C ILE A 478 0.45 10.97 7.07
N HIS A 479 1.77 11.12 7.03
CA HIS A 479 2.44 12.29 7.58
C HIS A 479 1.97 13.58 6.90
N LYS A 480 1.83 13.56 5.57
CA LYS A 480 1.27 14.68 4.80
C LYS A 480 -0.16 15.00 5.25
N ASP A 481 -1.03 14.00 5.29
CA ASP A 481 -2.45 14.17 5.64
C ASP A 481 -2.64 14.61 7.10
N SER A 482 -1.67 14.29 7.98
CA SER A 482 -1.61 14.74 9.39
C SER A 482 -0.95 16.11 9.58
N GLY A 483 -0.42 16.73 8.53
CA GLY A 483 0.28 18.03 8.58
C GLY A 483 1.78 17.96 8.94
N ASN A 484 2.34 16.77 9.15
CA ASN A 484 3.76 16.53 9.42
C ASN A 484 4.55 16.51 8.10
N ILE A 485 4.60 17.67 7.44
CA ILE A 485 5.17 17.80 6.08
C ILE A 485 6.67 17.46 6.01
N PRO A 486 7.53 17.82 6.98
CA PRO A 486 8.96 17.44 6.95
C PRO A 486 9.19 15.92 6.92
N GLU A 487 8.47 15.17 7.76
CA GLU A 487 8.52 13.72 7.84
C GLU A 487 8.01 13.08 6.54
N ALA A 488 6.96 13.66 5.95
CA ALA A 488 6.46 13.24 4.65
C ALA A 488 7.52 13.42 3.54
N ILE A 489 8.19 14.58 3.49
CA ILE A 489 9.26 14.85 2.52
C ILE A 489 10.39 13.83 2.65
N GLN A 490 10.84 13.55 3.87
CA GLN A 490 11.92 12.58 4.11
C GLN A 490 11.52 11.15 3.68
N SER A 491 10.29 10.75 3.98
CA SER A 491 9.77 9.43 3.65
C SER A 491 9.58 9.27 2.12
N TYR A 492 9.05 10.28 1.43
CA TYR A 492 8.98 10.27 -0.04
C TYR A 492 10.35 10.27 -0.72
N ARG A 493 11.32 11.02 -0.20
CA ARG A 493 12.72 10.98 -0.69
C ARG A 493 13.33 9.59 -0.54
N THR A 494 13.03 8.91 0.57
CA THR A 494 13.48 7.53 0.80
C THR A 494 12.82 6.56 -0.17
N ALA A 495 11.50 6.67 -0.37
CA ALA A 495 10.77 5.86 -1.36
C ALA A 495 11.36 6.03 -2.78
N LEU A 496 11.65 7.27 -3.20
CA LEU A 496 12.24 7.55 -4.52
C LEU A 496 13.70 7.12 -4.64
N LYS A 497 14.46 7.08 -3.54
CA LYS A 497 15.82 6.51 -3.53
C LYS A 497 15.79 5.00 -3.74
N LEU A 498 14.80 4.32 -3.15
CA LEU A 498 14.60 2.87 -3.29
C LEU A 498 14.01 2.50 -4.66
N LYS A 499 13.07 3.32 -5.16
CA LYS A 499 12.38 3.15 -6.43
C LYS A 499 12.35 4.48 -7.20
N PRO A 500 13.32 4.76 -8.09
CA PRO A 500 13.39 6.02 -8.83
C PRO A 500 12.22 6.26 -9.80
N ASP A 501 11.69 5.18 -10.40
CA ASP A 501 10.48 5.22 -11.21
C ASP A 501 9.24 4.98 -10.33
N PHE A 502 8.86 6.02 -9.59
CA PHE A 502 7.68 6.00 -8.72
C PHE A 502 6.85 7.30 -8.87
N PRO A 503 5.99 7.38 -9.91
CA PRO A 503 5.17 8.55 -10.22
C PRO A 503 4.37 9.13 -9.03
N ASP A 504 3.71 8.27 -8.24
CA ASP A 504 2.88 8.70 -7.11
C ASP A 504 3.71 9.36 -6.00
N ALA A 505 4.84 8.75 -5.63
CA ALA A 505 5.74 9.32 -4.64
C ALA A 505 6.36 10.63 -5.14
N TYR A 506 6.69 10.73 -6.44
CA TYR A 506 7.25 11.94 -7.04
C TYR A 506 6.26 13.11 -7.03
N CYS A 507 5.03 12.89 -7.50
CA CYS A 507 4.01 13.94 -7.55
C CYS A 507 3.61 14.41 -6.14
N ASN A 508 3.50 13.48 -5.18
CA ASN A 508 3.22 13.85 -3.79
C ASN A 508 4.40 14.60 -3.13
N LEU A 509 5.65 14.22 -3.41
CA LEU A 509 6.81 14.99 -2.96
C LEU A 509 6.80 16.40 -3.55
N ALA A 510 6.53 16.55 -4.86
CA ALA A 510 6.42 17.84 -5.50
C ALA A 510 5.34 18.73 -4.86
N HIS A 511 4.22 18.13 -4.44
CA HIS A 511 3.19 18.82 -3.67
C HIS A 511 3.67 19.24 -2.27
N CYS A 512 4.34 18.37 -1.52
CA CYS A 512 4.91 18.73 -0.21
C CYS A 512 5.95 19.87 -0.33
N LEU A 513 6.79 19.85 -1.36
CA LEU A 513 7.75 20.91 -1.62
C LEU A 513 7.06 22.23 -1.99
N GLN A 514 5.94 22.17 -2.72
CA GLN A 514 5.10 23.35 -2.97
C GLN A 514 4.49 23.90 -1.67
N ILE A 515 4.03 23.04 -0.77
CA ILE A 515 3.46 23.44 0.53
C ILE A 515 4.46 24.23 1.39
N VAL A 516 5.73 23.81 1.38
CA VAL A 516 6.78 24.44 2.19
C VAL A 516 7.57 25.50 1.42
N CYS A 517 7.13 25.87 0.22
CA CYS A 517 7.83 26.82 -0.66
C CYS A 517 9.29 26.45 -0.94
N ASP A 518 9.61 25.15 -1.03
CA ASP A 518 10.93 24.69 -1.48
C ASP A 518 10.97 24.70 -3.01
N TRP A 519 11.68 25.70 -3.54
CA TRP A 519 11.79 25.97 -4.97
C TRP A 519 13.16 25.63 -5.55
N THR A 520 13.99 24.88 -4.82
CA THR A 520 15.38 24.54 -5.21
C THR A 520 15.51 23.94 -6.61
N ASP A 521 14.60 23.06 -7.04
CA ASP A 521 14.56 22.46 -8.37
C ASP A 521 13.23 22.70 -9.11
N TYR A 522 12.53 23.81 -8.81
CA TYR A 522 11.15 24.06 -9.22
C TYR A 522 10.87 23.83 -10.70
N GLU A 523 11.65 24.43 -11.61
CA GLU A 523 11.40 24.32 -13.07
C GLU A 523 11.57 22.89 -13.58
N ALA A 524 12.67 22.22 -13.20
CA ALA A 524 12.95 20.84 -13.59
C ALA A 524 11.87 19.89 -13.04
N ARG A 525 11.45 20.12 -11.79
CA ARG A 525 10.41 19.34 -11.11
C ARG A 525 9.05 19.48 -11.77
N MET A 526 8.64 20.70 -12.12
CA MET A 526 7.38 20.94 -12.83
C MET A 526 7.38 20.31 -14.22
N LYS A 527 8.49 20.42 -14.96
CA LYS A 527 8.62 19.77 -16.29
C LYS A 527 8.49 18.24 -16.19
N LYS A 528 9.14 17.62 -15.19
CA LYS A 528 9.03 16.16 -14.96
C LYS A 528 7.62 15.75 -14.54
N LEU A 529 6.95 16.52 -13.67
CA LEU A 529 5.57 16.26 -13.26
C LEU A 529 4.62 16.28 -14.46
N VAL A 530 4.74 17.27 -15.36
CA VAL A 530 3.91 17.34 -16.58
C VAL A 530 4.16 16.14 -17.49
N SER A 531 5.42 15.71 -17.64
CA SER A 531 5.79 14.51 -18.41
C SER A 531 5.18 13.22 -17.83
N ILE A 532 5.21 13.05 -16.51
CA ILE A 532 4.60 11.90 -15.83
C ILE A 532 3.09 11.84 -16.10
N VAL A 533 2.40 12.98 -15.96
CA VAL A 533 0.96 13.07 -16.22
C VAL A 533 0.64 12.74 -17.68
N ALA A 534 1.41 13.27 -18.63
CA ALA A 534 1.21 12.99 -20.06
C ALA A 534 1.33 11.49 -20.35
N GLU A 535 2.39 10.84 -19.87
CA GLU A 535 2.62 9.40 -20.04
C GLU A 535 1.49 8.55 -19.42
N GLN A 536 1.03 8.91 -18.21
CA GLN A 536 -0.04 8.20 -17.53
C GLN A 536 -1.37 8.30 -18.30
N LEU A 537 -1.70 9.50 -18.79
CA LEU A 537 -2.91 9.73 -19.58
C LEU A 537 -2.87 8.99 -20.92
N GLU A 538 -1.72 9.00 -21.61
CA GLU A 538 -1.50 8.24 -22.85
C GLU A 538 -1.67 6.73 -22.64
N LYS A 539 -1.16 6.20 -21.51
CA LYS A 539 -1.28 4.79 -21.13
C LYS A 539 -2.64 4.43 -20.48
N ASN A 540 -3.62 5.33 -20.50
CA ASN A 540 -4.94 5.11 -19.92
C ASN A 540 -4.89 4.77 -18.41
N ARG A 541 -3.86 5.23 -17.69
CA ARG A 541 -3.68 5.01 -16.25
C ARG A 541 -4.29 6.16 -15.44
N LEU A 542 -4.63 5.89 -14.18
CA LEU A 542 -5.02 6.93 -13.24
C LEU A 542 -3.82 7.86 -12.99
N PRO A 543 -3.94 9.18 -13.21
CA PRO A 543 -2.85 10.10 -12.96
C PRO A 543 -2.48 10.20 -11.48
N SER A 544 -1.17 10.31 -11.20
CA SER A 544 -0.65 10.51 -9.84
C SER A 544 -0.97 11.90 -9.27
N VAL A 545 -1.29 12.86 -10.13
CA VAL A 545 -1.72 14.21 -9.73
C VAL A 545 -3.22 14.18 -9.44
N HIS A 546 -3.57 14.44 -8.18
CA HIS A 546 -4.97 14.57 -7.77
C HIS A 546 -5.65 15.77 -8.44
N PRO A 547 -6.95 15.71 -8.81
CA PRO A 547 -7.64 16.80 -9.51
C PRO A 547 -7.54 18.14 -8.77
N HIS A 548 -7.68 18.13 -7.44
CA HIS A 548 -7.52 19.33 -6.60
C HIS A 548 -6.13 19.96 -6.71
N HIS A 549 -5.05 19.19 -6.91
CA HIS A 549 -3.70 19.76 -7.01
C HIS A 549 -3.36 20.24 -8.42
N SER A 550 -4.06 19.74 -9.44
CA SER A 550 -3.80 20.05 -10.85
C SER A 550 -3.85 21.55 -11.19
N MET A 551 -4.58 22.35 -10.40
CA MET A 551 -4.67 23.80 -10.56
C MET A 551 -3.36 24.53 -10.21
N LEU A 552 -2.50 23.92 -9.41
CA LEU A 552 -1.23 24.51 -8.94
C LEU A 552 -0.07 24.27 -9.90
N TYR A 553 -0.26 23.44 -10.92
CA TYR A 553 0.79 23.00 -11.82
C TYR A 553 0.59 23.57 -13.23
N PRO A 554 1.67 23.73 -14.01
CA PRO A 554 1.62 24.25 -15.38
C PRO A 554 1.10 23.19 -16.37
N LEU A 555 -0.06 22.60 -16.07
CA LEU A 555 -0.79 21.67 -16.92
C LEU A 555 -1.63 22.45 -17.94
N THR A 556 -1.94 21.81 -19.07
CA THR A 556 -2.94 22.33 -20.01
C THR A 556 -4.35 22.11 -19.46
N HIS A 557 -5.33 22.85 -20.00
CA HIS A 557 -6.75 22.65 -19.65
C HIS A 557 -7.23 21.23 -19.95
N ASP A 558 -6.80 20.67 -21.08
CA ASP A 558 -7.13 19.29 -21.46
C ASP A 558 -6.58 18.27 -20.46
N PHE A 559 -5.35 18.47 -19.97
CA PHE A 559 -4.79 17.60 -18.91
C PHE A 559 -5.57 17.71 -17.61
N ARG A 560 -5.94 18.92 -17.16
CA ARG A 560 -6.74 19.08 -15.93
C ARG A 560 -8.10 18.38 -16.06
N LYS A 561 -8.78 18.58 -17.18
CA LYS A 561 -10.06 17.93 -17.48
C LYS A 561 -9.93 16.41 -17.60
N ALA A 562 -8.88 15.92 -18.24
CA ALA A 562 -8.61 14.48 -18.38
C ALA A 562 -8.27 13.83 -17.03
N ILE A 563 -7.49 14.48 -16.18
CA ILE A 563 -7.24 14.04 -14.80
C ILE A 563 -8.57 13.89 -14.06
N ALA A 564 -9.40 14.93 -14.04
CA ALA A 564 -10.71 14.89 -13.39
C ALA A 564 -11.59 13.76 -13.95
N ALA A 565 -11.65 13.61 -15.29
CA ALA A 565 -12.41 12.56 -15.95
C ALA A 565 -11.96 11.14 -15.57
N ARG A 566 -10.65 10.90 -15.40
CA ARG A 566 -10.14 9.59 -14.93
C ARG A 566 -10.59 9.29 -13.51
N HIS A 567 -10.55 10.27 -12.63
CA HIS A 567 -11.06 10.12 -11.26
C HIS A 567 -12.59 9.93 -11.23
N ALA A 568 -13.34 10.59 -12.10
CA ALA A 568 -14.79 10.36 -12.24
C ALA A 568 -15.11 8.94 -12.75
N ASN A 569 -14.35 8.44 -13.73
CA ASN A 569 -14.53 7.10 -14.27
C ASN A 569 -14.26 6.02 -13.21
N LEU A 570 -13.28 6.24 -12.32
CA LEU A 570 -13.07 5.36 -11.18
C LEU A 570 -14.31 5.27 -10.27
N CYS A 571 -15.02 6.38 -10.06
CA CYS A 571 -16.29 6.34 -9.33
C CYS A 571 -17.36 5.52 -10.06
N LEU A 572 -17.43 5.61 -11.40
CA LEU A 572 -18.34 4.80 -12.22
C LEU A 572 -18.00 3.30 -12.13
N GLU A 573 -16.73 2.93 -12.23
CA GLU A 573 -16.26 1.54 -12.09
C GLU A 573 -16.64 0.98 -10.71
N LYS A 574 -16.43 1.75 -9.63
CA LYS A 574 -16.82 1.34 -8.27
C LYS A 574 -18.32 1.08 -8.12
N VAL A 575 -19.18 1.90 -8.73
CA VAL A 575 -20.64 1.75 -8.59
C VAL A 575 -21.23 0.70 -9.52
N GLN A 576 -20.57 0.37 -10.64
CA GLN A 576 -21.01 -0.70 -11.54
C GLN A 576 -21.10 -2.05 -10.82
N VAL A 577 -20.19 -2.32 -9.88
CA VAL A 577 -20.16 -3.55 -9.05
C VAL A 577 -21.45 -3.72 -8.21
N LEU A 578 -22.18 -2.62 -7.96
CA LEU A 578 -23.45 -2.68 -7.22
C LEU A 578 -24.61 -3.25 -8.05
N HIS A 579 -24.45 -3.44 -9.37
CA HIS A 579 -25.46 -3.97 -10.29
C HIS A 579 -26.84 -3.29 -10.16
N LYS A 580 -26.84 -1.99 -9.86
CA LYS A 580 -28.06 -1.24 -9.56
C LYS A 580 -28.80 -0.83 -10.84
N ALA A 581 -30.13 -1.00 -10.86
CA ALA A 581 -30.97 -0.48 -11.93
C ALA A 581 -30.94 1.06 -11.98
N LEU A 582 -31.04 1.63 -13.18
CA LEU A 582 -31.11 3.07 -13.38
C LEU A 582 -32.41 3.63 -12.76
N TYR A 583 -32.29 4.76 -12.06
CA TYR A 583 -33.44 5.47 -11.51
C TYR A 583 -34.32 6.06 -12.62
N LYS A 584 -35.62 6.10 -12.36
CA LYS A 584 -36.61 6.74 -13.23
C LYS A 584 -37.14 8.00 -12.55
N PHE A 585 -37.42 9.02 -13.37
CA PHE A 585 -37.82 10.34 -12.90
C PHE A 585 -39.07 10.82 -13.64
N PRO A 586 -40.07 11.35 -12.93
CA PRO A 586 -41.16 12.08 -13.55
C PRO A 586 -40.62 13.41 -14.14
N ARG A 587 -41.24 13.88 -15.21
CA ARG A 587 -40.91 15.18 -15.84
C ARG A 587 -41.87 16.30 -15.46
N ASP A 588 -43.05 15.94 -14.99
CA ASP A 588 -44.02 16.91 -14.47
C ASP A 588 -43.63 17.32 -13.06
N LEU A 589 -43.56 18.62 -12.82
CA LEU A 589 -43.32 19.16 -11.50
C LEU A 589 -44.62 19.12 -10.69
N GLN A 590 -44.64 18.37 -9.60
CA GLN A 590 -45.74 18.38 -8.64
C GLN A 590 -45.32 19.21 -7.42
N GLY A 591 -45.88 20.41 -7.29
CA GLY A 591 -45.59 21.30 -6.16
C GLY A 591 -44.29 22.09 -6.35
N ARG A 592 -43.45 22.13 -5.31
CA ARG A 592 -42.20 22.90 -5.26
C ARG A 592 -41.04 22.11 -5.86
N LEU A 593 -40.06 22.83 -6.40
CA LEU A 593 -38.82 22.23 -6.89
C LEU A 593 -37.96 21.77 -5.70
N ARG A 594 -37.63 20.49 -5.61
CA ARG A 594 -36.79 19.94 -4.55
C ARG A 594 -35.32 19.99 -4.94
N VAL A 595 -34.54 20.70 -4.12
CA VAL A 595 -33.09 20.87 -4.30
C VAL A 595 -32.36 20.22 -3.13
N GLY A 596 -31.40 19.36 -3.44
CA GLY A 596 -30.58 18.66 -2.45
C GLY A 596 -29.14 19.16 -2.46
N TYR A 597 -28.68 19.79 -1.38
CA TYR A 597 -27.28 20.14 -1.16
C TYR A 597 -26.54 18.98 -0.49
N VAL A 598 -25.51 18.43 -1.13
CA VAL A 598 -24.71 17.33 -0.58
C VAL A 598 -23.32 17.85 -0.22
N SER A 599 -22.94 17.72 1.05
CA SER A 599 -21.65 18.20 1.53
C SER A 599 -21.12 17.41 2.72
N SER A 600 -19.81 17.14 2.74
CA SER A 600 -19.08 16.75 3.96
C SER A 600 -18.76 17.92 4.89
N ASP A 601 -19.13 19.14 4.51
CA ASP A 601 -18.58 20.36 5.10
C ASP A 601 -19.63 21.19 5.85
N PHE A 602 -20.79 20.59 6.17
CA PHE A 602 -21.78 21.17 7.08
C PHE A 602 -21.27 21.07 8.52
N GLY A 603 -20.63 22.13 8.98
CA GLY A 603 -19.85 22.19 10.23
C GLY A 603 -18.87 23.37 10.22
N ASN A 604 -17.84 23.35 11.06
CA ASN A 604 -16.78 24.37 11.06
C ASN A 604 -15.79 24.16 9.90
N HIS A 605 -16.23 24.51 8.69
CA HIS A 605 -15.47 24.41 7.45
C HIS A 605 -15.71 25.67 6.59
N PRO A 606 -14.73 26.12 5.78
CA PRO A 606 -14.89 27.27 4.89
C PRO A 606 -16.18 27.25 4.06
N THR A 607 -16.61 26.09 3.57
CA THR A 607 -17.89 25.93 2.85
C THR A 607 -19.06 26.48 3.68
N SER A 608 -19.21 26.07 4.94
CA SER A 608 -20.29 26.56 5.80
C SER A 608 -20.14 28.05 6.13
N HIS A 609 -18.91 28.56 6.33
CA HIS A 609 -18.67 29.99 6.54
C HIS A 609 -19.10 30.86 5.35
N LEU A 610 -19.23 30.26 4.16
CA LEU A 610 -19.65 30.95 2.95
C LEU A 610 -21.18 30.89 2.73
N MET A 611 -21.79 29.71 2.92
CA MET A 611 -23.16 29.46 2.45
C MET A 611 -24.18 29.04 3.52
N GLN A 612 -23.84 29.01 4.81
CA GLN A 612 -24.74 28.46 5.84
C GLN A 612 -26.14 29.08 5.87
N SER A 613 -26.31 30.36 5.47
CA SER A 613 -27.63 31.00 5.40
C SER A 613 -28.37 30.75 4.10
N VAL A 614 -27.70 30.33 3.01
CA VAL A 614 -28.32 30.11 1.69
C VAL A 614 -29.48 29.11 1.75
N PRO A 615 -29.35 27.92 2.40
CA PRO A 615 -30.47 26.98 2.54
C PRO A 615 -31.74 27.59 3.15
N GLY A 616 -31.57 28.47 4.15
CA GLY A 616 -32.68 29.13 4.85
C GLY A 616 -33.30 30.30 4.09
N LEU A 617 -32.56 30.89 3.16
CA LEU A 617 -32.95 32.09 2.42
C LEU A 617 -33.67 31.80 1.09
N HIS A 618 -33.83 30.54 0.72
CA HIS A 618 -34.64 30.16 -0.43
C HIS A 618 -36.13 30.54 -0.26
N ASP A 619 -36.79 30.91 -1.35
CA ASP A 619 -38.24 31.14 -1.42
C ASP A 619 -38.99 29.81 -1.24
N ARG A 620 -39.43 29.57 0.00
CA ARG A 620 -40.18 28.38 0.39
C ARG A 620 -41.50 28.22 -0.35
N THR A 621 -41.98 29.21 -1.10
CA THR A 621 -43.18 29.02 -1.94
C THR A 621 -42.85 28.32 -3.27
N LYS A 622 -41.59 28.32 -3.70
CA LYS A 622 -41.14 27.79 -5.00
C LYS A 622 -40.21 26.59 -4.88
N VAL A 623 -39.35 26.59 -3.86
CA VAL A 623 -38.29 25.60 -3.67
C VAL A 623 -38.44 24.94 -2.31
N GLU A 624 -38.15 23.64 -2.26
CA GLU A 624 -38.07 22.84 -1.04
C GLU A 624 -36.63 22.33 -0.87
N ILE A 625 -35.99 22.67 0.26
CA ILE A 625 -34.55 22.45 0.45
C ILE A 625 -34.24 21.24 1.33
N PHE A 626 -33.36 20.39 0.81
CA PHE A 626 -32.77 19.24 1.49
C PHE A 626 -31.27 19.44 1.64
N CYS A 627 -30.73 19.20 2.83
CA CYS A 627 -29.29 19.16 3.08
C CYS A 627 -28.87 17.74 3.48
N TYR A 628 -27.94 17.16 2.73
CA TYR A 628 -27.39 15.82 2.95
C TYR A 628 -25.96 15.92 3.47
N ALA A 629 -25.77 15.70 4.76
CA ALA A 629 -24.45 15.72 5.38
C ALA A 629 -23.71 14.39 5.13
N LEU A 630 -22.49 14.47 4.61
CA LEU A 630 -21.61 13.30 4.46
C LEU A 630 -20.72 13.09 5.68
N SER A 631 -20.63 14.08 6.57
CA SER A 631 -19.87 14.06 7.81
C SER A 631 -20.77 13.99 9.04
N PRO A 632 -20.30 13.33 10.13
CA PRO A 632 -20.98 13.37 11.42
C PRO A 632 -21.14 14.81 11.92
N ASP A 633 -22.07 15.00 12.86
CA ASP A 633 -22.22 16.27 13.57
C ASP A 633 -20.94 16.58 14.37
N ASP A 634 -20.37 17.76 14.14
CA ASP A 634 -19.17 18.24 14.82
C ASP A 634 -19.49 19.07 16.09
N GLY A 635 -20.77 19.21 16.43
CA GLY A 635 -21.26 19.95 17.59
C GLY A 635 -21.27 21.47 17.43
N THR A 636 -20.98 21.97 16.23
CA THR A 636 -20.83 23.41 15.99
C THR A 636 -22.17 24.09 15.70
N THR A 637 -22.20 25.41 15.93
CA THR A 637 -23.36 26.24 15.66
C THR A 637 -23.64 26.35 14.15
N PHE A 638 -22.62 26.18 13.30
CA PHE A 638 -22.76 26.09 11.85
C PHE A 638 -23.66 24.90 11.44
N ARG A 639 -23.35 23.71 11.94
CA ARG A 639 -24.11 22.48 11.65
C ARG A 639 -25.56 22.60 12.11
N SER A 640 -25.77 23.04 13.35
CA SER A 640 -27.12 23.21 13.91
C SER A 640 -27.92 24.34 13.24
N LYS A 641 -27.29 25.44 12.79
CA LYS A 641 -27.94 26.50 12.01
C LYS A 641 -28.43 25.97 10.67
N ILE A 642 -27.58 25.30 9.90
CA ILE A 642 -27.97 24.73 8.60
C ILE A 642 -29.11 23.72 8.78
N ALA A 643 -29.01 22.84 9.79
CA ALA A 643 -30.04 21.84 10.06
C ALA A 643 -31.40 22.46 10.46
N ARG A 644 -31.39 23.58 11.20
CA ARG A 644 -32.60 24.30 11.60
C ARG A 644 -33.21 25.10 10.44
N GLU A 645 -32.39 25.66 9.57
CA GLU A 645 -32.83 26.56 8.51
C GLU A 645 -33.19 25.85 7.20
N ALA A 646 -32.56 24.70 6.93
CA ALA A 646 -33.02 23.78 5.90
C ALA A 646 -34.40 23.20 6.27
N GLU A 647 -35.23 22.90 5.27
CA GLU A 647 -36.53 22.25 5.53
C GLU A 647 -36.34 20.77 5.89
N HIS A 648 -35.33 20.13 5.30
CA HIS A 648 -34.95 18.75 5.60
C HIS A 648 -33.43 18.64 5.76
N PHE A 649 -32.98 18.02 6.84
CA PHE A 649 -31.57 17.74 7.09
C PHE A 649 -31.35 16.25 7.33
N ILE A 650 -30.55 15.62 6.48
CA ILE A 650 -30.35 14.17 6.44
C ILE A 650 -28.87 13.87 6.67
N ASP A 651 -28.58 13.07 7.69
CA ASP A 651 -27.23 12.61 7.97
C ASP A 651 -26.91 11.32 7.21
N LEU A 652 -26.20 11.43 6.09
CA LEU A 652 -25.71 10.31 5.29
C LEU A 652 -24.39 9.74 5.81
N SER A 653 -23.74 10.35 6.81
CA SER A 653 -22.55 9.76 7.44
C SER A 653 -22.89 8.44 8.14
N GLN A 654 -24.13 8.29 8.60
CA GLN A 654 -24.67 7.06 9.18
C GLN A 654 -25.05 6.00 8.12
N VAL A 655 -24.98 6.35 6.83
CA VAL A 655 -25.30 5.47 5.70
C VAL A 655 -24.04 5.27 4.85
N PRO A 656 -23.10 4.41 5.27
CA PRO A 656 -21.81 4.24 4.59
C PRO A 656 -21.95 3.66 3.18
N CYS A 657 -22.97 2.83 2.95
CA CYS A 657 -23.24 2.29 1.62
C CYS A 657 -23.75 3.38 0.66
N ASN A 658 -22.94 3.70 -0.37
CA ASN A 658 -23.29 4.67 -1.40
C ASN A 658 -24.60 4.34 -2.14
N GLY A 659 -24.87 3.04 -2.38
CA GLY A 659 -26.11 2.59 -3.01
C GLY A 659 -27.37 2.94 -2.20
N LYS A 660 -27.33 2.76 -0.87
CA LYS A 660 -28.43 3.11 0.04
C LYS A 660 -28.57 4.62 0.23
N ALA A 661 -27.45 5.34 0.27
CA ALA A 661 -27.46 6.81 0.30
C ALA A 661 -28.13 7.38 -0.95
N ALA A 662 -27.83 6.83 -2.13
CA ALA A 662 -28.49 7.21 -3.38
C ALA A 662 -29.99 6.84 -3.39
N ASP A 663 -30.39 5.69 -2.83
CA ASP A 663 -31.81 5.33 -2.70
C ASP A 663 -32.58 6.35 -1.85
N LYS A 664 -31.98 6.79 -0.74
CA LYS A 664 -32.59 7.79 0.13
C LYS A 664 -32.83 9.10 -0.62
N ILE A 665 -31.83 9.60 -1.35
CA ILE A 665 -31.95 10.82 -2.16
C ILE A 665 -33.03 10.66 -3.24
N HIS A 666 -33.09 9.51 -3.91
CA HIS A 666 -34.12 9.22 -4.92
C HIS A 666 -35.53 9.17 -4.30
N ALA A 667 -35.68 8.53 -3.14
CA ALA A 667 -36.95 8.42 -2.41
C ALA A 667 -37.46 9.78 -1.91
N ASP A 668 -36.56 10.70 -1.57
CA ASP A 668 -36.89 12.09 -1.23
C ASP A 668 -37.36 12.89 -2.46
N GLY A 669 -37.20 12.34 -3.67
CA GLY A 669 -37.71 12.92 -4.91
C GLY A 669 -36.96 14.18 -5.31
N ILE A 670 -35.64 14.22 -5.13
CA ILE A 670 -34.81 15.37 -5.48
C ILE A 670 -34.78 15.58 -7.00
N GLN A 671 -35.10 16.79 -7.46
CA GLN A 671 -34.99 17.16 -8.88
C GLN A 671 -33.60 17.69 -9.23
N ILE A 672 -33.00 18.49 -8.34
CA ILE A 672 -31.66 19.06 -8.54
C ILE A 672 -30.78 18.66 -7.37
N LEU A 673 -29.72 17.90 -7.65
CA LEU A 673 -28.75 17.49 -6.65
C LEU A 673 -27.45 18.26 -6.83
N VAL A 674 -27.03 18.97 -5.79
CA VAL A 674 -25.90 19.89 -5.80
C VAL A 674 -24.73 19.26 -5.08
N ASN A 675 -23.63 19.07 -5.80
CA ASN A 675 -22.34 18.61 -5.29
C ASN A 675 -21.51 19.80 -4.81
N MET A 676 -21.22 19.83 -3.51
CA MET A 676 -20.43 20.88 -2.89
C MET A 676 -19.02 20.42 -2.47
N ASN A 677 -18.57 19.25 -2.92
CA ASN A 677 -17.28 18.70 -2.55
C ASN A 677 -16.32 18.57 -3.74
N GLY A 678 -16.81 18.12 -4.89
CA GLY A 678 -15.94 17.69 -5.99
C GLY A 678 -14.88 16.70 -5.52
N TYR A 679 -13.60 17.01 -5.72
CA TYR A 679 -12.48 16.18 -5.29
C TYR A 679 -11.81 16.73 -4.02
N THR A 680 -12.58 16.92 -2.95
CA THR A 680 -12.07 17.29 -1.62
C THR A 680 -12.23 16.15 -0.61
N LYS A 681 -11.64 16.31 0.58
CA LYS A 681 -11.73 15.33 1.66
C LYS A 681 -13.19 15.13 2.07
N GLY A 682 -13.63 13.87 2.19
CA GLY A 682 -15.00 13.53 2.58
C GLY A 682 -16.00 13.41 1.43
N ALA A 683 -15.60 13.71 0.19
CA ALA A 683 -16.45 13.56 -0.99
C ALA A 683 -16.89 12.10 -1.19
N ARG A 684 -18.16 11.91 -1.57
CA ARG A 684 -18.75 10.61 -1.98
C ARG A 684 -19.35 10.72 -3.37
N ASN A 685 -18.50 10.97 -4.36
CA ASN A 685 -18.92 11.17 -5.76
C ASN A 685 -19.57 9.93 -6.38
N GLU A 686 -19.39 8.75 -5.78
CA GLU A 686 -20.12 7.54 -6.11
C GLU A 686 -21.65 7.71 -5.99
N ILE A 687 -22.13 8.56 -5.06
CA ILE A 687 -23.56 8.88 -4.96
C ILE A 687 -24.04 9.57 -6.24
N PHE A 688 -23.27 10.53 -6.75
CA PHE A 688 -23.59 11.24 -7.99
C PHE A 688 -23.41 10.35 -9.23
N ALA A 689 -22.44 9.44 -9.22
CA ALA A 689 -22.23 8.46 -10.29
C ALA A 689 -23.45 7.52 -10.48
N LEU A 690 -24.17 7.23 -9.39
CA LEU A 690 -25.43 6.48 -9.41
C LEU A 690 -26.62 7.27 -9.97
N ARG A 691 -26.47 8.59 -10.16
CA ARG A 691 -27.50 9.52 -10.66
C ARG A 691 -28.88 9.39 -9.98
N PRO A 692 -29.00 9.58 -8.65
CA PRO A 692 -30.28 9.52 -7.94
C PRO A 692 -31.20 10.74 -8.16
N ALA A 693 -30.75 11.76 -8.89
CA ALA A 693 -31.53 12.91 -9.32
C ALA A 693 -31.39 13.13 -10.83
N PRO A 694 -32.41 13.71 -11.50
CA PRO A 694 -32.37 13.91 -12.94
C PRO A 694 -31.36 14.97 -13.38
N VAL A 695 -31.17 16.02 -12.58
CA VAL A 695 -30.19 17.10 -12.81
C VAL A 695 -29.18 17.13 -11.67
N GLN A 696 -27.89 17.09 -11.98
CA GLN A 696 -26.80 17.16 -11.01
C GLN A 696 -25.85 18.32 -11.31
N VAL A 697 -25.51 19.07 -10.27
CA VAL A 697 -24.86 20.38 -10.39
C VAL A 697 -23.63 20.47 -9.49
N MET A 698 -22.51 20.97 -10.02
CA MET A 698 -21.33 21.36 -9.24
C MET A 698 -21.50 22.79 -8.73
N TRP A 699 -21.24 23.04 -7.44
CA TRP A 699 -21.34 24.39 -6.88
C TRP A 699 -20.40 24.64 -5.69
N LEU A 700 -19.76 25.80 -5.70
CA LEU A 700 -19.00 26.43 -4.61
C LEU A 700 -17.77 25.68 -4.07
N GLY A 701 -17.93 24.51 -3.46
CA GLY A 701 -16.87 23.90 -2.63
C GLY A 701 -15.69 23.28 -3.38
N TYR A 702 -15.78 23.14 -4.71
CA TYR A 702 -14.66 22.69 -5.55
C TYR A 702 -14.39 23.67 -6.70
N PRO A 703 -13.19 24.28 -6.76
CA PRO A 703 -12.88 25.32 -7.74
C PRO A 703 -12.34 24.74 -9.06
N GLY A 704 -13.06 23.80 -9.67
CA GLY A 704 -12.66 23.14 -10.92
C GLY A 704 -13.76 22.27 -11.53
N THR A 705 -13.49 21.69 -12.70
CA THR A 705 -14.39 20.70 -13.33
C THR A 705 -14.35 19.38 -12.58
N SER A 706 -15.50 18.72 -12.44
CA SER A 706 -15.54 17.31 -12.04
C SER A 706 -14.98 16.38 -13.13
N GLY A 707 -14.94 16.80 -14.39
CA GLY A 707 -14.60 15.90 -15.51
C GLY A 707 -15.59 14.74 -15.69
N ALA A 708 -16.67 14.70 -14.91
CA ALA A 708 -17.58 13.57 -14.81
C ALA A 708 -18.70 13.67 -15.85
N SER A 709 -19.01 12.55 -16.50
CA SER A 709 -20.17 12.42 -17.39
C SER A 709 -21.51 12.45 -16.65
N TYR A 710 -21.48 12.24 -15.33
CA TYR A 710 -22.68 12.26 -14.47
C TYR A 710 -22.98 13.63 -13.86
N MET A 711 -22.15 14.66 -14.07
CA MET A 711 -22.43 16.03 -13.64
C MET A 711 -22.89 16.87 -14.83
N ASP A 712 -24.06 17.48 -14.74
CA ASP A 712 -24.70 18.15 -15.88
C ASP A 712 -24.29 19.62 -15.98
N TYR A 713 -24.22 20.31 -14.84
CA TYR A 713 -23.95 21.74 -14.77
C TYR A 713 -22.84 22.09 -13.78
N LEU A 714 -22.15 23.20 -14.05
CA LEU A 714 -21.28 23.90 -13.11
C LEU A 714 -21.86 25.31 -12.89
N VAL A 715 -22.29 25.60 -11.66
CA VAL A 715 -22.68 26.97 -11.27
C VAL A 715 -21.43 27.80 -11.14
N THR A 716 -21.32 28.81 -11.99
CA THR A 716 -20.17 29.72 -12.11
C THR A 716 -20.68 31.11 -12.54
N ASP A 717 -19.81 32.00 -13.01
CA ASP A 717 -20.17 33.30 -13.57
C ASP A 717 -19.29 33.64 -14.78
N ALA A 718 -19.65 34.71 -15.48
CA ALA A 718 -19.00 35.12 -16.73
C ALA A 718 -17.56 35.61 -16.54
N VAL A 719 -17.17 36.06 -15.34
CA VAL A 719 -15.82 36.52 -15.04
C VAL A 719 -14.93 35.35 -14.67
N THR A 720 -15.40 34.47 -13.79
CA THR A 720 -14.68 33.26 -13.36
C THR A 720 -14.53 32.25 -14.49
N SER A 721 -15.59 32.00 -15.27
CA SER A 721 -15.60 31.01 -16.35
C SER A 721 -16.12 31.63 -17.66
N PRO A 722 -15.33 32.49 -18.32
CA PRO A 722 -15.72 33.11 -19.57
C PRO A 722 -16.00 32.03 -20.64
N VAL A 723 -16.95 32.29 -21.54
CA VAL A 723 -17.48 31.27 -22.47
C VAL A 723 -16.41 30.74 -23.43
N GLU A 724 -15.40 31.55 -23.73
CA GLU A 724 -14.24 31.20 -24.56
C GLU A 724 -13.42 30.07 -23.94
N LEU A 725 -13.46 29.94 -22.61
CA LEU A 725 -12.78 28.88 -21.87
C LEU A 725 -13.72 27.73 -21.49
N ALA A 726 -14.94 27.66 -22.03
CA ALA A 726 -15.91 26.62 -21.68
C ALA A 726 -15.40 25.19 -21.95
N SER A 727 -14.47 25.00 -22.89
CA SER A 727 -13.89 23.71 -23.24
C SER A 727 -13.13 23.03 -22.08
N GLN A 728 -12.63 23.80 -21.11
CA GLN A 728 -11.90 23.27 -19.95
C GLN A 728 -12.81 22.51 -18.96
N TYR A 729 -14.14 22.63 -19.10
CA TYR A 729 -15.12 21.98 -18.24
C TYR A 729 -15.81 20.83 -18.97
N SER A 730 -16.15 19.74 -18.26
CA SER A 730 -17.06 18.71 -18.78
C SER A 730 -18.52 19.13 -18.68
N GLU A 731 -18.86 19.89 -17.64
CA GLU A 731 -20.19 20.38 -17.35
C GLU A 731 -20.59 21.55 -18.24
N LYS A 732 -21.90 21.80 -18.32
CA LYS A 732 -22.43 23.02 -18.90
C LYS A 732 -22.39 24.16 -17.90
N LEU A 733 -21.96 25.33 -18.37
CA LEU A 733 -21.83 26.51 -17.52
C LEU A 733 -23.22 27.10 -17.22
N ALA A 734 -23.52 27.25 -15.94
CA ALA A 734 -24.71 27.91 -15.45
C ALA A 734 -24.31 29.21 -14.75
N TYR A 735 -24.51 30.34 -15.43
CA TYR A 735 -24.01 31.64 -14.98
C TYR A 735 -24.95 32.31 -13.97
N MET A 736 -24.45 32.54 -12.76
CA MET A 736 -25.03 33.46 -11.79
C MET A 736 -25.06 34.89 -12.36
N PRO A 737 -25.99 35.76 -11.90
CA PRO A 737 -26.09 37.14 -12.38
C PRO A 737 -24.80 37.94 -12.23
N ASP A 738 -24.13 37.82 -11.07
CA ASP A 738 -22.95 38.59 -10.72
C ASP A 738 -21.72 37.68 -10.57
N THR A 739 -21.54 37.08 -9.39
CA THR A 739 -20.50 36.09 -9.09
C THR A 739 -21.12 34.79 -8.60
N TYR A 740 -20.43 33.68 -8.83
CA TYR A 740 -20.79 32.40 -8.21
C TYR A 740 -20.34 32.30 -6.75
N PHE A 741 -19.52 33.23 -6.25
CA PHE A 741 -19.02 33.18 -4.88
C PHE A 741 -19.94 33.92 -3.91
N VAL A 742 -20.18 33.37 -2.72
CA VAL A 742 -21.01 33.97 -1.67
C VAL A 742 -20.26 33.93 -0.35
N GLY A 743 -20.50 34.89 0.54
CA GLY A 743 -19.95 34.88 1.89
C GLY A 743 -21.01 35.25 2.93
N ASP A 744 -21.06 34.52 4.04
CA ASP A 744 -22.00 34.74 5.15
C ASP A 744 -21.49 35.81 6.13
N HIS A 745 -20.49 36.60 5.73
CA HIS A 745 -19.78 37.55 6.59
C HIS A 745 -20.70 38.61 7.20
N LYS A 746 -21.75 39.01 6.48
CA LYS A 746 -22.75 39.97 6.97
C LYS A 746 -23.53 39.44 8.18
N GLN A 747 -23.76 38.13 8.22
CA GLN A 747 -24.46 37.42 9.28
C GLN A 747 -23.50 36.97 10.39
N MET A 748 -22.30 36.48 10.04
CA MET A 748 -21.30 35.99 10.98
C MET A 748 -20.59 37.11 11.76
N PHE A 749 -20.30 38.22 11.09
CA PHE A 749 -19.47 39.30 11.65
C PHE A 749 -20.15 40.68 11.55
N PRO A 750 -21.38 40.83 12.08
CA PRO A 750 -22.09 42.11 12.04
C PRO A 750 -21.39 43.19 12.88
N HIS A 751 -20.60 42.81 13.90
CA HIS A 751 -19.79 43.75 14.68
C HIS A 751 -18.68 44.43 13.87
N LEU A 752 -18.35 43.94 12.67
CA LEU A 752 -17.40 44.55 11.75
C LEU A 752 -18.06 45.48 10.73
N GLN A 753 -19.38 45.68 10.80
CA GLN A 753 -20.09 46.63 9.92
C GLN A 753 -19.74 48.08 10.26
N GLU A 754 -19.50 48.36 11.54
CA GLU A 754 -19.00 49.64 12.00
C GLU A 754 -17.61 49.49 12.64
N ARG A 755 -16.86 50.59 12.65
CA ARG A 755 -15.58 50.68 13.34
C ARG A 755 -15.36 52.08 13.90
N LEU A 756 -14.71 52.17 15.06
CA LEU A 756 -14.17 53.41 15.60
C LEU A 756 -12.65 53.39 15.48
N ILE A 757 -12.08 54.49 15.00
CA ILE A 757 -10.63 54.69 14.97
C ILE A 757 -10.22 55.30 16.29
N LEU A 758 -9.23 54.71 16.94
CA LEU A 758 -8.70 55.25 18.18
C LEU A 758 -7.66 56.34 17.90
N SER A 759 -7.80 57.50 18.55
CA SER A 759 -6.83 58.59 18.50
C SER A 759 -6.47 59.08 19.90
N ASP A 760 -5.21 59.51 20.08
CA ASP A 760 -4.68 60.08 21.33
C ASP A 760 -4.52 61.60 21.18
N LYS A 761 -5.19 62.38 22.04
CA LYS A 761 -5.14 63.86 22.02
C LYS A 761 -3.70 64.40 22.18
N ILE A 762 -2.80 63.65 22.82
CA ILE A 762 -1.40 64.06 23.07
C ILE A 762 -0.52 63.81 21.84
N LYS A 763 -0.76 62.70 21.10
CA LYS A 763 0.01 62.35 19.90
C LYS A 763 -0.49 63.06 18.63
N SER A 764 -1.75 63.49 18.60
CA SER A 764 -2.39 64.14 17.44
C SER A 764 -1.84 65.54 17.10
N HIS A 765 -1.13 66.21 18.01
CA HIS A 765 -0.60 67.56 17.79
C HIS A 765 0.69 67.61 16.93
N ASN A 766 1.32 66.46 16.62
CA ASN A 766 2.63 66.39 15.95
C ASN A 766 2.62 65.76 14.53
N SER A 767 1.48 65.29 14.01
CA SER A 767 1.43 64.62 12.71
C SER A 767 0.95 65.54 11.59
N LEU A 768 1.86 65.98 10.74
CA LEU A 768 1.60 66.68 9.46
C LEU A 768 0.90 65.81 8.38
N GLY A 769 0.37 64.64 8.74
CA GLY A 769 -0.36 63.73 7.85
C GLY A 769 -1.60 63.19 8.56
N GLY A 770 -2.72 63.08 7.83
CA GLY A 770 -4.04 62.73 8.37
C GLY A 770 -4.11 61.42 9.16
N LEU A 771 -5.22 61.23 9.89
CA LEU A 771 -5.44 60.09 10.79
C LEU A 771 -5.53 58.76 10.01
N ALA A 772 -4.73 57.77 10.41
CA ALA A 772 -4.75 56.43 9.81
C ALA A 772 -5.98 55.62 10.26
N ASP A 773 -6.63 54.91 9.34
CA ASP A 773 -7.90 54.20 9.60
C ASP A 773 -7.74 52.73 10.06
N ASN A 774 -6.50 52.27 10.21
CA ASN A 774 -6.14 50.86 10.34
C ASN A 774 -4.99 50.58 11.34
N VAL A 775 -4.63 51.55 12.19
CA VAL A 775 -3.58 51.35 13.21
C VAL A 775 -4.16 50.76 14.50
N ALA A 776 -5.24 51.37 15.00
CA ALA A 776 -5.97 50.92 16.19
C ALA A 776 -7.47 51.10 15.96
N VAL A 777 -8.18 49.97 15.97
CA VAL A 777 -9.57 49.88 15.53
C VAL A 777 -10.41 49.20 16.61
N ILE A 778 -11.58 49.76 16.90
CA ILE A 778 -12.56 49.22 17.84
C ILE A 778 -13.80 48.77 17.06
N ASN A 779 -14.26 47.56 17.35
CA ASN A 779 -15.45 46.96 16.75
C ASN A 779 -16.38 46.44 17.86
N ALA A 780 -17.69 46.58 17.65
CA ALA A 780 -18.73 46.03 18.52
C ALA A 780 -20.05 45.93 17.74
N THR A 781 -20.97 45.10 18.22
CA THR A 781 -22.36 45.11 17.75
C THR A 781 -23.12 46.36 18.19
N ASP A 782 -22.80 46.84 19.40
CA ASP A 782 -23.33 48.07 19.97
C ASP A 782 -22.17 48.94 20.48
N LEU A 783 -21.95 50.06 19.80
CA LEU A 783 -20.92 51.04 20.15
C LEU A 783 -21.45 52.12 21.11
N SER A 784 -22.76 52.16 21.39
CA SER A 784 -23.39 53.19 22.23
C SER A 784 -22.71 53.36 23.59
N PRO A 785 -22.32 52.29 24.32
CA PRO A 785 -21.63 52.43 25.61
C PRO A 785 -20.34 53.23 25.52
N LEU A 786 -19.59 53.11 24.41
CA LEU A 786 -18.35 53.87 24.20
C LEU A 786 -18.64 55.29 23.72
N VAL A 787 -19.65 55.46 22.86
CA VAL A 787 -20.09 56.77 22.34
C VAL A 787 -20.62 57.68 23.46
N GLU A 788 -21.33 57.14 24.44
CA GLU A 788 -21.86 57.91 25.57
C GLU A 788 -20.77 58.39 26.55
N ASN A 789 -19.67 57.66 26.65
CA ASN A 789 -18.61 57.89 27.65
C ASN A 789 -17.30 58.43 27.04
N THR A 790 -17.26 58.66 25.73
CA THR A 790 -16.06 59.10 25.00
C THR A 790 -16.40 60.20 24.00
N ASP A 791 -15.49 61.16 23.82
CA ASP A 791 -15.60 62.20 22.80
C ASP A 791 -15.43 61.58 21.41
N ILE A 792 -16.54 61.29 20.73
CA ILE A 792 -16.54 60.76 19.36
C ILE A 792 -16.68 61.90 18.38
N LYS A 793 -15.67 62.07 17.52
CA LYS A 793 -15.71 63.02 16.40
C LYS A 793 -15.99 62.27 15.11
N GLU A 794 -16.93 62.78 14.32
CA GLU A 794 -17.10 62.35 12.94
C GLU A 794 -16.26 63.27 12.04
N ILE A 795 -15.19 62.71 11.47
CA ILE A 795 -14.33 63.41 10.53
C ILE A 795 -14.83 63.09 9.13
N LYS A 796 -15.35 64.12 8.44
CA LYS A 796 -15.78 64.05 7.04
C LYS A 796 -14.76 64.72 6.15
N GLU A 797 -14.19 63.96 5.23
CA GLU A 797 -13.18 64.44 4.29
C GLU A 797 -13.56 64.09 2.85
N ILE A 798 -13.33 65.01 1.92
CA ILE A 798 -13.48 64.74 0.49
C ILE A 798 -12.11 64.36 -0.06
N VAL A 799 -11.92 63.09 -0.39
CA VAL A 799 -10.69 62.63 -1.02
C VAL A 799 -10.76 62.91 -2.52
N ARG A 800 -9.76 63.63 -3.02
CA ARG A 800 -9.68 64.05 -4.43
C ARG A 800 -9.06 62.93 -5.28
N ALA A 801 -9.85 61.90 -5.54
CA ALA A 801 -9.56 60.90 -6.57
C ALA A 801 -10.13 61.35 -7.94
N ALA A 802 -10.03 60.50 -8.96
CA ALA A 802 -10.61 60.76 -10.29
C ALA A 802 -12.12 61.09 -10.24
N ARG A 803 -12.82 60.62 -9.19
CA ARG A 803 -14.12 61.14 -8.74
C ARG A 803 -14.00 61.51 -7.26
N PRO A 804 -14.44 62.70 -6.83
CA PRO A 804 -14.46 63.05 -5.41
C PRO A 804 -15.32 62.06 -4.63
N MET A 805 -14.79 61.54 -3.52
CA MET A 805 -15.52 60.65 -2.62
C MET A 805 -15.49 61.23 -1.21
N GLU A 806 -16.64 61.25 -0.55
CA GLU A 806 -16.74 61.60 0.86
C GLU A 806 -16.37 60.38 1.71
N ILE A 807 -15.42 60.56 2.61
CA ILE A 807 -15.03 59.59 3.63
C ILE A 807 -15.55 60.11 4.96
N SER A 808 -16.37 59.32 5.65
CA SER A 808 -16.73 59.56 7.05
C SER A 808 -16.00 58.58 7.95
N LEU A 809 -15.22 59.12 8.89
CA LEU A 809 -14.48 58.37 9.90
C LEU A 809 -15.01 58.74 11.29
N LYS A 810 -15.48 57.74 12.05
CA LYS A 810 -15.81 57.91 13.46
C LYS A 810 -14.55 57.70 14.30
N VAL A 811 -14.13 58.73 15.01
CA VAL A 811 -12.88 58.75 15.79
C VAL A 811 -13.20 58.87 17.27
N ALA A 812 -12.73 57.90 18.05
CA ALA A 812 -12.76 57.97 19.50
C ALA A 812 -11.49 58.66 20.00
N GLU A 813 -11.62 59.92 20.41
CA GLU A 813 -10.50 60.67 21.00
C GLU A 813 -10.43 60.46 22.51
N LEU A 814 -9.42 59.71 22.95
CA LEU A 814 -9.18 59.50 24.37
C LEU A 814 -8.20 60.53 24.95
N PRO A 815 -8.32 60.89 26.24
CA PRO A 815 -7.32 61.70 26.93
C PRO A 815 -5.93 61.05 26.96
N THR A 816 -5.88 59.72 27.02
CA THR A 816 -4.65 58.90 26.95
C THR A 816 -5.00 57.51 26.45
N THR A 817 -4.10 56.92 25.65
CA THR A 817 -4.19 55.53 25.18
C THR A 817 -3.39 54.53 26.05
N THR A 818 -2.71 55.00 27.11
CA THR A 818 -1.82 54.19 27.95
C THR A 818 -2.46 52.93 28.58
N PRO A 819 -3.73 52.93 29.04
CA PRO A 819 -4.35 51.69 29.54
C PRO A 819 -4.47 50.59 28.48
N ILE A 820 -4.70 50.97 27.22
CA ILE A 820 -4.79 50.06 26.08
C ILE A 820 -3.39 49.55 25.72
N GLU A 821 -2.41 50.45 25.63
CA GLU A 821 -1.00 50.08 25.36
C GLU A 821 -0.46 49.12 26.43
N THR A 822 -0.77 49.39 27.70
CA THR A 822 -0.39 48.52 28.83
C THR A 822 -1.06 47.16 28.73
N MET A 823 -2.36 47.12 28.39
CA MET A 823 -3.09 45.88 28.20
C MET A 823 -2.47 45.02 27.09
N ILE A 824 -2.14 45.63 25.95
CA ILE A 824 -1.53 44.95 24.81
C ILE A 824 -0.12 44.46 25.17
N ALA A 825 0.72 45.30 25.78
CA ALA A 825 2.09 44.95 26.14
C ALA A 825 2.18 43.86 27.22
N SER A 826 1.24 43.85 28.16
CA SER A 826 1.17 42.84 29.23
C SER A 826 0.37 41.59 28.85
N GLY A 827 -0.30 41.58 27.69
CA GLY A 827 -1.18 40.49 27.27
C GLY A 827 -2.44 40.35 28.13
N GLN A 828 -2.86 41.41 28.83
CA GLN A 828 -4.11 41.41 29.59
C GLN A 828 -5.31 41.18 28.66
N VAL A 829 -6.30 40.44 29.18
CA VAL A 829 -7.50 40.04 28.42
C VAL A 829 -8.41 41.24 28.11
N GLN A 830 -8.50 42.20 29.03
CA GLN A 830 -9.35 43.37 28.90
C GLN A 830 -8.81 44.52 29.77
N THR A 831 -9.26 45.74 29.47
CA THR A 831 -8.98 46.95 30.24
C THR A 831 -10.24 47.83 30.31
N SER A 832 -10.23 48.85 31.15
CA SER A 832 -11.33 49.81 31.27
C SER A 832 -10.87 51.20 30.82
N VAL A 833 -11.64 51.81 29.93
CA VAL A 833 -11.42 53.18 29.43
C VAL A 833 -12.71 53.96 29.61
N ASN A 834 -12.66 55.07 30.35
CA ASN A 834 -13.83 55.89 30.69
C ASN A 834 -15.02 55.08 31.24
N GLY A 835 -14.75 54.02 32.02
CA GLY A 835 -15.78 53.13 32.57
C GLY A 835 -16.31 52.07 31.61
N VAL A 836 -15.83 52.03 30.37
CA VAL A 836 -16.20 51.05 29.35
C VAL A 836 -15.14 49.96 29.26
N ILE A 837 -15.56 48.70 29.30
CA ILE A 837 -14.66 47.55 29.20
C ILE A 837 -14.30 47.32 27.73
N LEU A 838 -13.01 47.40 27.42
CA LEU A 838 -12.44 47.07 26.13
C LEU A 838 -11.72 45.72 26.22
N GLN A 839 -12.07 44.80 25.34
CA GLN A 839 -11.44 43.49 25.25
C GLN A 839 -10.26 43.50 24.29
N ASN A 840 -9.15 42.90 24.71
CA ASN A 840 -8.01 42.63 23.85
C ASN A 840 -8.39 41.62 22.77
N GLY A 841 -8.28 42.02 21.49
CA GLY A 841 -8.63 41.19 20.35
C GLY A 841 -7.83 39.90 20.17
N LEU A 842 -6.70 39.73 20.87
CA LEU A 842 -5.95 38.46 20.91
C LEU A 842 -6.49 37.48 21.97
N ALA A 843 -7.39 37.93 22.85
CA ALA A 843 -7.91 37.13 23.96
C ALA A 843 -9.31 36.56 23.71
N THR A 844 -9.88 36.71 22.50
CA THR A 844 -11.25 36.27 22.18
C THR A 844 -11.48 34.78 22.45
N THR A 845 -10.50 33.93 22.15
CA THR A 845 -10.57 32.48 22.45
C THR A 845 -10.65 32.17 23.94
N GLN A 846 -10.08 33.03 24.80
CA GLN A 846 -10.07 32.87 26.25
C GLN A 846 -11.41 33.34 26.87
N THR A 847 -12.07 34.32 26.26
CA THR A 847 -13.33 34.89 26.79
C THR A 847 -14.57 34.19 26.25
N ASN A 848 -14.62 33.93 24.95
CA ASN A 848 -15.72 33.25 24.28
C ASN A 848 -15.20 32.53 23.02
N ASN A 849 -14.97 31.22 23.16
CA ASN A 849 -14.46 30.40 22.06
C ASN A 849 -15.41 30.33 20.86
N LYS A 850 -16.74 30.32 21.08
CA LYS A 850 -17.73 30.32 19.99
C LYS A 850 -17.72 31.63 19.20
N ALA A 851 -17.53 32.76 19.89
CA ALA A 851 -17.34 34.03 19.21
C ALA A 851 -16.03 34.02 18.39
N ALA A 852 -14.95 33.46 18.93
CA ALA A 852 -13.67 33.36 18.23
C ALA A 852 -13.74 32.49 16.96
N THR A 853 -14.49 31.38 16.99
CA THR A 853 -14.70 30.49 15.83
C THR A 853 -15.69 31.05 14.80
N GLY A 854 -16.37 32.16 15.11
CA GLY A 854 -17.41 32.76 14.26
C GLY A 854 -18.76 32.07 14.35
N GLU A 855 -18.95 31.19 15.34
CA GLU A 855 -20.22 30.52 15.62
C GLU A 855 -21.24 31.45 16.28
N GLU A 856 -20.75 32.42 17.05
CA GLU A 856 -21.53 33.46 17.72
C GLU A 856 -20.93 34.84 17.43
N VAL A 857 -21.75 35.87 17.58
CA VAL A 857 -21.30 37.25 17.43
C VAL A 857 -20.66 37.73 18.75
N PRO A 858 -19.45 38.32 18.72
CA PRO A 858 -18.87 38.94 19.90
C PRO A 858 -19.81 39.97 20.55
N GLN A 859 -20.07 39.83 21.85
CA GLN A 859 -20.87 40.78 22.62
C GLN A 859 -20.02 41.89 23.26
N SER A 860 -18.70 41.70 23.30
CA SER A 860 -17.75 42.66 23.86
C SER A 860 -17.33 43.70 22.84
N ILE A 861 -16.87 44.85 23.34
CA ILE A 861 -16.21 45.87 22.53
C ILE A 861 -14.75 45.44 22.37
N VAL A 862 -14.34 45.08 21.15
CA VAL A 862 -13.04 44.49 20.87
C VAL A 862 -12.11 45.53 20.26
N ILE A 863 -10.89 45.64 20.80
CA ILE A 863 -9.83 46.47 20.23
C ILE A 863 -8.77 45.63 19.49
N THR A 864 -8.43 46.08 18.29
CA THR A 864 -7.46 45.46 17.39
C THR A 864 -6.42 46.48 16.96
N THR A 865 -5.13 46.18 17.12
CA THR A 865 -4.04 47.12 16.81
C THR A 865 -2.90 46.46 16.03
N ARG A 866 -2.15 47.27 15.27
CA ARG A 866 -0.92 46.83 14.58
C ARG A 866 0.13 46.27 15.56
N GLN A 867 0.26 46.89 16.72
CA GLN A 867 1.18 46.46 17.78
C GLN A 867 0.95 45.00 18.22
N GLN A 868 -0.30 44.53 18.29
CA GLN A 868 -0.63 43.14 18.66
C GLN A 868 0.04 42.10 17.73
N TYR A 869 0.32 42.48 16.48
CA TYR A 869 0.88 41.59 15.47
C TYR A 869 2.32 41.96 15.07
N GLY A 870 2.95 42.89 15.81
CA GLY A 870 4.30 43.37 15.51
C GLY A 870 4.40 44.15 14.19
N LEU A 871 3.30 44.79 13.77
CA LEU A 871 3.26 45.59 12.54
C LEU A 871 3.67 47.05 12.82
N PRO A 872 4.35 47.71 11.88
CA PRO A 872 4.70 49.13 12.00
C PRO A 872 3.48 50.05 11.83
N ASP A 873 3.36 51.07 12.69
CA ASP A 873 2.26 52.04 12.64
C ASP A 873 2.42 53.06 11.49
N ASP A 874 3.65 53.30 11.03
CA ASP A 874 4.02 54.36 10.09
C ASP A 874 4.36 53.87 8.67
N ALA A 875 4.16 52.57 8.38
CA ALA A 875 4.47 51.96 7.09
C ALA A 875 3.23 51.37 6.40
N VAL A 876 3.33 51.14 5.08
CA VAL A 876 2.28 50.43 4.33
C VAL A 876 2.36 48.92 4.64
N VAL A 877 1.23 48.34 5.06
CA VAL A 877 1.11 46.91 5.34
C VAL A 877 0.39 46.24 4.18
N TYR A 878 1.15 45.56 3.33
CA TYR A 878 0.59 44.59 2.39
C TYR A 878 0.29 43.29 3.14
N CYS A 879 -0.81 42.61 2.84
CA CYS A 879 -1.10 41.30 3.43
C CYS A 879 -1.40 40.22 2.38
N ASN A 880 -1.19 38.96 2.76
CA ASN A 880 -1.81 37.80 2.13
C ASN A 880 -1.98 36.71 3.20
N PHE A 881 -3.23 36.31 3.47
CA PHE A 881 -3.55 35.31 4.49
C PHE A 881 -3.93 33.93 3.91
N ASN A 882 -3.51 33.64 2.69
CA ASN A 882 -3.64 32.30 2.13
C ASN A 882 -2.62 31.34 2.76
N GLN A 883 -2.88 30.04 2.62
CA GLN A 883 -1.85 29.04 2.86
C GLN A 883 -0.69 29.20 1.87
N LEU A 884 0.53 28.92 2.32
CA LEU A 884 1.74 29.24 1.57
C LEU A 884 1.85 28.50 0.23
N TYR A 885 1.21 27.33 0.08
CA TYR A 885 1.23 26.56 -1.17
C TYR A 885 0.67 27.31 -2.39
N LYS A 886 -0.10 28.39 -2.19
CA LYS A 886 -0.62 29.23 -3.30
C LYS A 886 0.40 30.24 -3.82
N ILE A 887 1.53 30.40 -3.13
CA ILE A 887 2.64 31.26 -3.54
C ILE A 887 3.58 30.42 -4.39
N ASP A 888 3.90 30.92 -5.58
CA ASP A 888 4.93 30.37 -6.46
C ASP A 888 6.10 31.35 -6.58
N PRO A 889 7.22 30.94 -7.21
CA PRO A 889 8.36 31.83 -7.41
C PRO A 889 7.95 33.15 -8.07
N LEU A 890 7.13 33.12 -9.11
CA LEU A 890 6.72 34.32 -9.85
C LEU A 890 5.93 35.31 -8.99
N THR A 891 5.07 34.81 -8.12
CA THR A 891 4.31 35.63 -7.16
C THR A 891 5.25 36.31 -6.17
N LEU A 892 6.21 35.59 -5.59
CA LEU A 892 7.16 36.20 -4.66
C LEU A 892 8.05 37.25 -5.34
N HIS A 893 8.45 37.02 -6.60
CA HIS A 893 9.19 38.02 -7.37
C HIS A 893 8.39 39.33 -7.53
N MET A 894 7.09 39.24 -7.82
CA MET A 894 6.24 40.43 -7.91
C MET A 894 6.15 41.16 -6.56
N TRP A 895 5.98 40.42 -5.47
CA TRP A 895 5.87 41.03 -4.14
C TRP A 895 7.19 41.66 -3.68
N VAL A 896 8.34 41.03 -3.93
CA VAL A 896 9.66 41.62 -3.66
C VAL A 896 9.87 42.88 -4.49
N TYR A 897 9.44 42.88 -5.75
CA TYR A 897 9.47 44.09 -6.58
C TYR A 897 8.66 45.22 -5.94
N ILE A 898 7.41 44.96 -5.53
CA ILE A 898 6.54 45.96 -4.88
C ILE A 898 7.20 46.52 -3.62
N LEU A 899 7.74 45.66 -2.75
CA LEU A 899 8.40 46.08 -1.51
C LEU A 899 9.67 46.91 -1.75
N LYS A 900 10.39 46.68 -2.86
CA LYS A 900 11.54 47.52 -3.24
C LYS A 900 11.11 48.91 -3.73
N HIS A 901 9.96 49.01 -4.40
CA HIS A 901 9.43 50.27 -4.94
C HIS A 901 8.59 51.05 -3.92
N VAL A 902 8.21 50.43 -2.81
CA VAL A 902 7.59 51.08 -1.64
C VAL A 902 8.49 50.85 -0.42
N PRO A 903 9.57 51.64 -0.23
CA PRO A 903 10.60 51.34 0.77
C PRO A 903 10.07 51.24 2.21
N ASN A 904 9.12 52.11 2.57
CA ASN A 904 8.46 52.09 3.88
C ASN A 904 7.18 51.22 3.85
N SER A 905 7.37 49.92 3.62
CA SER A 905 6.28 48.94 3.62
C SER A 905 6.73 47.58 4.14
N VAL A 906 5.79 46.77 4.59
CA VAL A 906 6.00 45.36 4.97
C VAL A 906 4.99 44.46 4.29
N LEU A 907 5.33 43.19 4.11
CA LEU A 907 4.42 42.14 3.67
C LEU A 907 4.08 41.22 4.83
N TRP A 908 2.80 41.11 5.15
CA TRP A 908 2.27 40.34 6.26
C TRP A 908 1.66 39.03 5.77
N LEU A 909 2.29 37.91 6.10
CA LEU A 909 1.92 36.58 5.63
C LEU A 909 1.42 35.67 6.77
N LEU A 910 0.59 34.70 6.38
CA LEU A 910 0.17 33.62 7.28
C LEU A 910 1.28 32.58 7.43
N ARG A 911 1.67 32.27 8.68
CA ARG A 911 2.59 31.19 9.02
C ARG A 911 1.89 29.83 8.93
N PHE A 912 1.60 29.36 7.71
CA PHE A 912 0.95 28.06 7.53
C PHE A 912 1.31 27.31 6.23
N PRO A 913 2.09 26.21 6.32
CA PRO A 913 2.70 25.68 7.53
C PRO A 913 3.93 26.48 7.96
N ALA A 914 4.29 26.44 9.25
CA ALA A 914 5.41 27.20 9.80
C ALA A 914 6.76 26.89 9.14
N VAL A 915 6.94 25.64 8.70
CA VAL A 915 8.18 25.18 8.04
C VAL A 915 8.46 25.85 6.69
N GLY A 916 7.46 26.51 6.08
CA GLY A 916 7.65 27.26 4.83
C GLY A 916 8.20 28.68 5.01
N GLU A 917 8.09 29.26 6.21
CA GLU A 917 8.61 30.61 6.53
C GLU A 917 10.10 30.79 6.19
N PRO A 918 11.03 29.92 6.64
CA PRO A 918 12.46 30.10 6.34
C PRO A 918 12.77 30.04 4.84
N ASN A 919 12.03 29.23 4.07
CA ASN A 919 12.24 29.11 2.62
C ASN A 919 11.82 30.40 1.89
N LEU A 920 10.68 30.99 2.27
CA LEU A 920 10.25 32.27 1.74
C LEU A 920 11.19 33.42 2.11
N GLN A 921 11.64 33.47 3.37
CA GLN A 921 12.60 34.49 3.82
C GLN A 921 13.94 34.37 3.08
N SER A 922 14.48 33.16 2.95
CA SER A 922 15.72 32.89 2.21
C SER A 922 15.59 33.30 0.74
N THR A 923 14.49 32.92 0.09
CA THR A 923 14.26 33.29 -1.32
C THR A 923 14.11 34.81 -1.48
N ALA A 924 13.36 35.48 -0.60
CA ALA A 924 13.22 36.94 -0.65
C ALA A 924 14.56 37.66 -0.45
N GLN A 925 15.43 37.15 0.45
CA GLN A 925 16.79 37.67 0.64
C GLN A 925 17.67 37.47 -0.59
N GLN A 926 17.59 36.30 -1.25
CA GLN A 926 18.29 36.05 -2.52
C GLN A 926 17.81 36.99 -3.63
N LEU A 927 16.54 37.39 -3.60
CA LEU A 927 15.98 38.42 -4.48
C LEU A 927 16.35 39.85 -4.06
N GLY A 928 17.14 40.03 -2.99
CA GLY A 928 17.66 41.31 -2.52
C GLY A 928 16.69 42.12 -1.65
N LEU A 929 15.74 41.46 -0.96
CA LEU A 929 14.90 42.10 0.04
C LEU A 929 15.59 42.07 1.42
N PRO A 930 15.72 43.21 2.13
CA PRO A 930 16.28 43.23 3.48
C PRO A 930 15.47 42.39 4.49
N PRO A 931 16.09 41.83 5.54
CA PRO A 931 15.38 41.13 6.60
C PRO A 931 14.39 42.05 7.32
N GLY A 932 13.32 41.49 7.88
CA GLY A 932 12.26 42.23 8.58
C GLY A 932 11.19 42.87 7.68
N ARG A 933 11.34 42.82 6.35
CA ARG A 933 10.34 43.33 5.38
C ARG A 933 9.15 42.37 5.16
N ILE A 934 9.29 41.11 5.59
CA ILE A 934 8.20 40.12 5.59
C ILE A 934 7.94 39.72 7.04
N ILE A 935 6.70 39.89 7.50
CA ILE A 935 6.25 39.59 8.85
C ILE A 935 5.30 38.41 8.78
N PHE A 936 5.43 37.46 9.71
CA PHE A 936 4.59 36.27 9.79
C PHE A 936 3.75 36.28 11.06
N SER A 937 2.46 35.99 10.94
CA SER A 937 1.59 35.72 12.10
C SER A 937 1.04 34.30 12.04
N ASN A 938 0.77 33.75 13.23
CA ASN A 938 0.16 32.44 13.37
C ASN A 938 -1.26 32.42 12.78
N VAL A 939 -1.73 31.20 12.51
CA VAL A 939 -3.16 30.96 12.25
C VAL A 939 -3.95 31.42 13.46
N ALA A 940 -5.00 32.20 13.18
CA ALA A 940 -5.91 32.75 14.18
C ALA A 940 -7.26 32.05 14.07
N ALA A 941 -8.06 32.16 15.14
CA ALA A 941 -9.47 31.77 15.08
C ALA A 941 -10.20 32.61 14.01
N LYS A 942 -11.30 32.09 13.46
CA LYS A 942 -11.93 32.65 12.26
C LYS A 942 -12.32 34.13 12.41
N GLU A 943 -12.88 34.52 13.55
CA GLU A 943 -13.25 35.92 13.82
C GLU A 943 -12.03 36.84 13.85
N GLU A 944 -10.96 36.46 14.57
CA GLU A 944 -9.72 37.24 14.64
C GLU A 944 -9.05 37.32 13.27
N HIS A 945 -9.04 36.22 12.51
CA HIS A 945 -8.49 36.15 11.17
C HIS A 945 -9.14 37.18 10.23
N VAL A 946 -10.48 37.30 10.28
CA VAL A 946 -11.22 38.31 9.52
C VAL A 946 -10.93 39.69 10.11
N ARG A 947 -11.20 39.91 11.40
CA ARG A 947 -11.10 41.23 12.06
C ARG A 947 -9.72 41.89 11.89
N ARG A 948 -8.62 41.12 11.98
CA ARG A 948 -7.26 41.66 11.84
C ARG A 948 -6.93 42.12 10.42
N GLY A 949 -7.69 41.70 9.40
CA GLY A 949 -7.57 42.20 8.03
C GLY A 949 -7.80 43.71 7.91
N GLN A 950 -8.52 44.31 8.88
CA GLN A 950 -8.69 45.77 8.98
C GLN A 950 -7.37 46.53 9.15
N LEU A 951 -6.34 45.88 9.71
CA LEU A 951 -5.04 46.51 9.98
C LEU A 951 -4.15 46.65 8.74
N ALA A 952 -4.46 45.90 7.68
CA ALA A 952 -3.73 45.96 6.42
C ALA A 952 -4.17 47.16 5.57
N ASP A 953 -3.26 47.66 4.75
CA ASP A 953 -3.54 48.71 3.75
C ASP A 953 -4.09 48.09 2.47
N VAL A 954 -3.44 47.03 1.98
CA VAL A 954 -3.74 46.36 0.71
C VAL A 954 -3.48 44.86 0.84
N CYS A 955 -4.36 44.03 0.31
CA CYS A 955 -4.10 42.61 0.14
C CYS A 955 -3.56 42.32 -1.26
N LEU A 956 -2.44 41.59 -1.32
CA LEU A 956 -1.82 41.12 -2.54
C LEU A 956 -2.27 39.68 -2.79
N ASP A 957 -3.20 39.46 -3.71
CA ASP A 957 -3.71 38.12 -4.03
C ASP A 957 -2.67 37.25 -4.74
N THR A 958 -2.86 35.93 -4.71
CA THR A 958 -2.01 34.94 -5.38
C THR A 958 -2.56 34.61 -6.77
N PRO A 959 -1.86 34.93 -7.88
CA PRO A 959 -2.37 34.65 -9.23
C PRO A 959 -2.42 33.17 -9.60
N LEU A 960 -1.57 32.33 -8.99
CA LEU A 960 -1.56 30.88 -9.25
C LEU A 960 -2.91 30.24 -8.87
N CYS A 961 -3.40 30.59 -7.69
CA CYS A 961 -4.69 30.19 -7.14
C CYS A 961 -5.09 31.30 -6.17
N ASN A 962 -6.23 31.95 -6.40
CA ASN A 962 -6.59 33.14 -5.63
C ASN A 962 -6.95 32.79 -4.18
N GLY A 963 -7.00 33.81 -3.33
CA GLY A 963 -7.93 33.83 -2.21
C GLY A 963 -9.34 33.57 -2.71
N HIS A 964 -10.01 32.59 -2.10
CA HIS A 964 -11.42 32.31 -2.36
C HIS A 964 -12.22 32.82 -1.17
N THR A 965 -12.27 32.04 -0.09
CA THR A 965 -12.76 32.51 1.22
C THR A 965 -11.90 33.65 1.76
N THR A 966 -10.57 33.55 1.62
CA THR A 966 -9.63 34.55 2.17
C THR A 966 -9.83 35.94 1.56
N SER A 967 -10.12 36.05 0.27
CA SER A 967 -10.40 37.35 -0.33
C SER A 967 -11.75 37.90 0.12
N MET A 968 -12.78 37.06 0.32
CA MET A 968 -14.04 37.48 0.97
C MET A 968 -13.80 37.99 2.39
N ASP A 969 -12.96 37.29 3.17
CA ASP A 969 -12.57 37.68 4.52
C ASP A 969 -11.94 39.08 4.53
N ILE A 970 -11.02 39.35 3.60
CA ILE A 970 -10.34 40.65 3.48
C ILE A 970 -11.26 41.75 2.92
N LEU A 971 -12.07 41.47 1.90
CA LEU A 971 -12.99 42.46 1.34
C LEU A 971 -14.04 42.88 2.39
N TRP A 972 -14.45 41.96 3.26
CA TRP A 972 -15.34 42.27 4.38
C TRP A 972 -14.73 43.29 5.35
N THR A 973 -13.40 43.39 5.48
CA THR A 973 -12.77 44.39 6.36
C THR A 973 -12.63 45.77 5.75
N GLY A 974 -13.08 45.97 4.51
CA GLY A 974 -12.83 47.20 3.75
C GLY A 974 -11.42 47.28 3.15
N THR A 975 -10.67 46.19 3.16
CA THR A 975 -9.28 46.18 2.67
C THR A 975 -9.26 45.83 1.17
N PRO A 976 -8.68 46.68 0.31
CA PRO A 976 -8.57 46.43 -1.13
C PRO A 976 -7.76 45.17 -1.42
N VAL A 977 -8.20 44.39 -2.41
CA VAL A 977 -7.49 43.19 -2.91
C VAL A 977 -7.01 43.47 -4.32
N VAL A 978 -5.70 43.38 -4.58
CA VAL A 978 -5.14 43.42 -5.94
C VAL A 978 -5.00 42.00 -6.46
N THR A 979 -5.52 41.70 -7.64
CA THR A 979 -5.45 40.35 -8.25
C THR A 979 -5.04 40.40 -9.71
N LEU A 980 -4.57 39.26 -10.22
CA LEU A 980 -4.24 39.03 -11.63
C LEU A 980 -4.94 37.73 -12.05
N PRO A 981 -6.06 37.80 -12.79
CA PRO A 981 -6.78 36.61 -13.19
C PRO A 981 -5.98 35.79 -14.19
N GLY A 982 -5.80 34.51 -13.89
CA GLY A 982 -5.26 33.52 -14.81
C GLY A 982 -6.34 32.93 -15.73
N GLU A 983 -6.13 31.68 -16.17
CA GLU A 983 -7.07 30.96 -17.03
C GLU A 983 -7.92 29.92 -16.29
N THR A 984 -7.41 29.36 -15.19
CA THR A 984 -8.15 28.36 -14.39
C THR A 984 -9.23 29.03 -13.56
N LEU A 985 -10.32 28.32 -13.28
CA LEU A 985 -11.38 28.78 -12.36
C LEU A 985 -10.78 29.35 -11.06
N ALA A 986 -9.91 28.58 -10.42
CA ALA A 986 -9.29 28.93 -9.15
C ALA A 986 -8.42 30.20 -9.18
N SER A 987 -7.91 30.59 -10.35
CA SER A 987 -7.11 31.80 -10.55
C SER A 987 -7.93 33.04 -10.95
N ARG A 988 -9.26 32.92 -11.03
CA ARG A 988 -10.16 33.99 -11.50
C ARG A 988 -11.24 34.40 -10.49
N VAL A 989 -11.30 33.74 -9.33
CA VAL A 989 -12.32 33.97 -8.31
C VAL A 989 -12.23 35.38 -7.72
N ALA A 990 -11.03 35.86 -7.38
CA ALA A 990 -10.86 37.18 -6.80
C ALA A 990 -11.25 38.30 -7.79
N ALA A 991 -10.99 38.10 -9.08
CA ALA A 991 -11.42 39.03 -10.12
C ALA A 991 -12.95 39.09 -10.23
N SER A 992 -13.64 37.94 -10.12
CA SER A 992 -15.11 37.88 -10.10
C SER A 992 -15.71 38.59 -8.89
N GLN A 993 -15.12 38.38 -7.70
CA GLN A 993 -15.51 39.07 -6.48
C GLN A 993 -15.34 40.59 -6.59
N LEU A 994 -14.18 41.06 -7.10
CA LEU A 994 -13.91 42.50 -7.30
C LEU A 994 -14.82 43.13 -8.36
N ASN A 995 -15.14 42.40 -9.42
CA ASN A 995 -16.07 42.87 -10.44
C ASN A 995 -17.47 43.05 -9.84
N THR A 996 -17.93 42.10 -9.03
CA THR A 996 -19.22 42.18 -8.32
C THR A 996 -19.24 43.30 -7.28
N LEU A 997 -18.12 43.52 -6.59
CA LEU A 997 -17.96 44.62 -5.65
C LEU A 997 -17.95 46.00 -6.36
N GLY A 998 -17.71 46.04 -7.67
CA GLY A 998 -17.60 47.29 -8.44
C GLY A 998 -16.20 47.94 -8.37
N CYS A 999 -15.15 47.13 -8.14
CA CYS A 999 -13.75 47.58 -8.05
C CYS A 999 -12.85 47.00 -9.17
N PRO A 1000 -13.18 47.17 -10.47
CA PRO A 1000 -12.40 46.62 -11.57
C PRO A 1000 -10.99 47.21 -11.69
N GLU A 1001 -10.73 48.39 -11.12
CA GLU A 1001 -9.40 49.01 -11.09
C GLU A 1001 -8.35 48.25 -10.28
N LEU A 1002 -8.78 47.25 -9.49
CA LEU A 1002 -7.91 46.37 -8.71
C LEU A 1002 -7.59 45.04 -9.43
N ILE A 1003 -8.10 44.87 -10.66
CA ILE A 1003 -7.91 43.68 -11.47
C ILE A 1003 -6.85 43.99 -12.54
N ALA A 1004 -5.64 43.49 -12.33
CA ALA A 1004 -4.55 43.61 -13.29
C ALA A 1004 -4.75 42.69 -14.49
N ARG A 1005 -4.21 43.05 -15.66
CA ARG A 1005 -4.18 42.21 -16.87
C ARG A 1005 -2.81 41.59 -17.12
N THR A 1006 -1.78 42.17 -16.52
CA THR A 1006 -0.39 41.72 -16.64
C THR A 1006 0.31 41.76 -15.28
N ARG A 1007 1.44 41.07 -15.15
CA ARG A 1007 2.28 41.12 -13.95
C ARG A 1007 2.79 42.54 -13.67
N GLN A 1008 3.10 43.30 -14.72
CA GLN A 1008 3.52 44.69 -14.59
C GLN A 1008 2.39 45.56 -14.02
N GLU A 1009 1.18 45.43 -14.57
CA GLU A 1009 0.01 46.17 -14.07
C GLU A 1009 -0.33 45.80 -12.63
N TYR A 1010 -0.17 44.52 -12.25
CA TYR A 1010 -0.32 44.08 -10.85
C TYR A 1010 0.65 44.82 -9.91
N GLN A 1011 1.93 44.93 -10.33
CA GLN A 1011 2.95 45.67 -9.59
C GLN A 1011 2.63 47.17 -9.55
N ASP A 1012 2.21 47.76 -10.67
CA ASP A 1012 1.93 49.19 -10.79
C ASP A 1012 0.74 49.60 -9.92
N ILE A 1013 -0.36 48.81 -9.92
CA ILE A 1013 -1.52 49.02 -9.05
C ILE A 1013 -1.09 48.97 -7.58
N ALA A 1014 -0.36 47.92 -7.20
CA ALA A 1014 0.10 47.76 -5.82
C ALA A 1014 1.04 48.90 -5.39
N VAL A 1015 2.05 49.23 -6.20
CA VAL A 1015 2.99 50.34 -5.91
C VAL A 1015 2.26 51.67 -5.81
N ARG A 1016 1.29 51.93 -6.69
CA ARG A 1016 0.47 53.14 -6.60
C ARG A 1016 -0.31 53.20 -5.29
N LEU A 1017 -0.97 52.12 -4.90
CA LEU A 1017 -1.67 52.04 -3.61
C LEU A 1017 -0.72 52.23 -2.41
N GLY A 1018 0.56 51.83 -2.53
CA GLY A 1018 1.55 52.05 -1.47
C GLY A 1018 2.26 53.41 -1.46
N THR A 1019 2.11 54.22 -2.52
CA THR A 1019 2.84 55.50 -2.66
C THR A 1019 1.92 56.72 -2.74
N ASP A 1020 0.75 56.57 -3.35
CA ASP A 1020 -0.29 57.60 -3.46
C ASP A 1020 -1.32 57.43 -2.34
N ARG A 1021 -1.10 58.15 -1.22
CA ARG A 1021 -1.94 58.08 -0.02
C ARG A 1021 -3.39 58.48 -0.27
N GLU A 1022 -3.63 59.48 -1.11
CA GLU A 1022 -4.99 59.91 -1.43
C GLU A 1022 -5.72 58.85 -2.26
N TYR A 1023 -5.03 58.25 -3.23
CA TYR A 1023 -5.60 57.13 -3.99
C TYR A 1023 -5.91 55.92 -3.10
N LEU A 1024 -5.01 55.54 -2.19
CA LEU A 1024 -5.25 54.47 -1.22
C LEU A 1024 -6.50 54.74 -0.38
N ARG A 1025 -6.62 55.95 0.19
CA ARG A 1025 -7.78 56.34 1.01
C ARG A 1025 -9.09 56.26 0.23
N ALA A 1026 -9.10 56.74 -1.02
CA ALA A 1026 -10.27 56.66 -1.88
C ALA A 1026 -10.69 55.21 -2.17
N ILE A 1027 -9.75 54.35 -2.52
CA ILE A 1027 -10.04 52.95 -2.82
C ILE A 1027 -10.50 52.18 -1.58
N ARG A 1028 -9.89 52.41 -0.41
CA ARG A 1028 -10.35 51.83 0.86
C ARG A 1028 -11.78 52.26 1.20
N ALA A 1029 -12.11 53.55 1.05
CA ALA A 1029 -13.46 54.04 1.27
C ALA A 1029 -14.48 53.44 0.29
N LYS A 1030 -14.08 53.27 -0.98
CA LYS A 1030 -14.88 52.59 -1.99
C LYS A 1030 -15.19 51.15 -1.60
N VAL A 1031 -14.17 50.36 -1.22
CA VAL A 1031 -14.34 48.96 -0.79
C VAL A 1031 -15.20 48.88 0.49
N TRP A 1032 -14.95 49.75 1.47
CA TRP A 1032 -15.71 49.81 2.73
C TRP A 1032 -17.20 50.06 2.52
N THR A 1033 -17.56 50.91 1.55
CA THR A 1033 -18.95 51.22 1.22
C THR A 1033 -19.56 50.09 0.38
N ALA A 1034 -18.85 49.65 -0.65
CA ALA A 1034 -19.33 48.66 -1.60
C ALA A 1034 -19.63 47.29 -0.97
N ARG A 1035 -18.92 46.88 0.09
CA ARG A 1035 -19.19 45.58 0.74
C ARG A 1035 -20.62 45.46 1.30
N SER A 1036 -21.27 46.58 1.60
CA SER A 1036 -22.64 46.63 2.16
C SER A 1036 -23.70 46.89 1.09
N GLU A 1037 -23.34 47.59 0.01
CA GLU A 1037 -24.26 48.02 -1.05
C GLU A 1037 -24.26 47.10 -2.28
N SER A 1038 -23.15 46.39 -2.53
CA SER A 1038 -23.03 45.44 -3.63
C SER A 1038 -23.66 44.09 -3.28
N PRO A 1039 -24.00 43.26 -4.29
CA PRO A 1039 -24.59 41.94 -4.04
C PRO A 1039 -23.58 40.89 -3.51
N LEU A 1040 -22.28 41.23 -3.39
CA LEU A 1040 -21.22 40.27 -3.03
C LEU A 1040 -21.45 39.55 -1.68
N PHE A 1041 -22.01 40.27 -0.70
CA PHE A 1041 -22.34 39.74 0.64
C PHE A 1041 -23.85 39.70 0.91
N ASP A 1042 -24.68 39.77 -0.15
CA ASP A 1042 -26.14 39.64 -0.05
C ASP A 1042 -26.57 38.19 -0.33
N CYS A 1043 -26.59 37.37 0.72
CA CYS A 1043 -27.00 35.97 0.61
C CYS A 1043 -28.44 35.79 0.11
N LYS A 1044 -29.33 36.77 0.29
CA LYS A 1044 -30.74 36.66 -0.15
C LYS A 1044 -30.87 36.92 -1.65
N ALA A 1045 -30.21 37.96 -2.15
CA ALA A 1045 -30.10 38.19 -3.59
C ALA A 1045 -29.42 37.00 -4.28
N TYR A 1046 -28.35 36.47 -3.66
CA TYR A 1046 -27.65 35.30 -4.15
C TYR A 1046 -28.54 34.04 -4.24
N ALA A 1047 -29.30 33.72 -3.18
CA ALA A 1047 -30.25 32.60 -3.18
C ALA A 1047 -31.31 32.73 -4.28
N THR A 1048 -31.79 33.96 -4.53
CA THR A 1048 -32.74 34.25 -5.61
C THR A 1048 -32.11 33.98 -7.00
N GLY A 1049 -30.84 34.35 -7.20
CA GLY A 1049 -30.10 34.04 -8.43
C GLY A 1049 -29.95 32.52 -8.67
N LEU A 1050 -29.68 31.75 -7.61
CA LEU A 1050 -29.65 30.28 -7.69
C LEU A 1050 -31.01 29.70 -8.08
N GLU A 1051 -32.11 30.19 -7.51
CA GLU A 1051 -33.46 29.74 -7.84
C GLU A 1051 -33.79 29.93 -9.33
N MET A 1052 -33.34 31.05 -9.91
CA MET A 1052 -33.51 31.32 -11.34
C MET A 1052 -32.78 30.27 -12.19
N LEU A 1053 -31.55 29.92 -11.82
CA LEU A 1053 -30.79 28.86 -12.49
C LEU A 1053 -31.46 27.49 -12.33
N TYR A 1054 -31.84 27.13 -11.11
CA TYR A 1054 -32.52 25.87 -10.82
C TYR A 1054 -33.81 25.71 -11.63
N ASN A 1055 -34.62 26.77 -11.72
CA ASN A 1055 -35.82 26.75 -12.52
C ASN A 1055 -35.51 26.55 -14.03
N LYS A 1056 -34.48 27.21 -14.56
CA LYS A 1056 -34.05 27.02 -15.97
C LYS A 1056 -33.54 25.62 -16.25
N MET A 1057 -32.72 25.07 -15.36
CA MET A 1057 -32.23 23.68 -15.45
C MET A 1057 -33.40 22.70 -15.47
N TRP A 1058 -34.37 22.87 -14.57
CA TRP A 1058 -35.55 22.03 -14.49
C TRP A 1058 -36.44 22.12 -15.73
N ILE A 1059 -36.74 23.33 -16.21
CA ILE A 1059 -37.56 23.54 -17.42
C ILE A 1059 -36.95 22.82 -18.64
N ARG A 1060 -35.62 22.90 -18.83
CA ARG A 1060 -34.93 22.19 -19.92
C ARG A 1060 -35.07 20.68 -19.77
N TYR A 1061 -34.83 20.16 -18.57
CA TYR A 1061 -35.00 18.74 -18.29
C TYR A 1061 -36.44 18.28 -18.54
N ALA A 1062 -37.45 19.03 -18.06
CA ALA A 1062 -38.86 18.71 -18.25
C ALA A 1062 -39.25 18.65 -19.73
N ARG A 1063 -38.65 19.51 -20.57
CA ARG A 1063 -38.82 19.52 -22.04
C ARG A 1063 -38.03 18.45 -22.79
N ASN A 1064 -37.30 17.58 -22.07
CA ASN A 1064 -36.42 16.56 -22.66
C ASN A 1064 -35.28 17.16 -23.49
N GLU A 1065 -34.85 18.36 -23.15
CA GLU A 1065 -33.67 18.99 -23.73
C GLU A 1065 -32.41 18.51 -23.00
N ARG A 1066 -31.29 18.40 -23.73
CA ARG A 1066 -29.99 18.12 -23.11
C ARG A 1066 -29.49 19.35 -22.33
N PRO A 1067 -28.68 19.14 -21.28
CA PRO A 1067 -27.97 20.25 -20.63
C PRO A 1067 -27.22 21.10 -21.66
N ASP A 1068 -27.34 22.42 -21.54
CA ASP A 1068 -26.61 23.39 -22.35
C ASP A 1068 -26.24 24.61 -21.51
N HIS A 1069 -25.35 25.48 -22.00
CA HIS A 1069 -24.97 26.69 -21.28
C HIS A 1069 -26.19 27.58 -21.03
N ILE A 1070 -26.35 28.06 -19.79
CA ILE A 1070 -27.47 28.89 -19.37
C ILE A 1070 -26.99 30.06 -18.52
N GLN A 1071 -27.80 31.11 -18.45
CA GLN A 1071 -27.58 32.27 -17.58
C GLN A 1071 -28.82 32.49 -16.73
N ALA A 1072 -28.68 32.97 -15.48
CA ALA A 1072 -29.82 33.27 -14.62
C ALA A 1072 -30.73 34.32 -15.26
N ILE A 1073 -30.14 35.41 -15.76
CA ILE A 1073 -30.82 36.52 -16.44
C ILE A 1073 -30.52 36.42 -17.93
N ASP A 1074 -31.55 36.35 -18.76
CA ASP A 1074 -31.38 36.44 -20.22
C ASP A 1074 -31.14 37.92 -20.58
N LYS A 1075 -30.08 38.19 -21.35
CA LYS A 1075 -29.74 39.55 -21.81
C LYS A 1075 -30.57 39.99 -23.01
#